data_AF-A0A0H5LUM1-F1
#
_entry.id   AF-A0A0H5LUM1-F1
#
_cell.length_a   1.000
_cell.length_b   1.000
_cell.length_c   1.000
_cell.angle_alpha   90.00
_cell.angle_beta   90.00
_cell.angle_gamma   90.00
#
_symmetry.space_group_name_H-M   'P 1'
#
loop_
_entity.id
_entity.type
_entity.pdbx_description
1 polymer ?
#
loop_
_entity_poly.entity_id
_entity_poly.type
_entity_poly.pdbx_seq_one_letter_code
_entity_poly.pdbx_strand_id
1 'polypeptide(L)'
;MNIAIKLFSSIILITSTSAYSNDSVCFYTENNFEGDNTCLYSGQQVDLYAEFKKSFHTESDPKIIDNDSVESINIPLGMMATIYKNDNFSPPFFTLTESINVNQLKRLRMRTEISSLKVSENKKLNCNINCTIFNTHKINLPEAFGQYWHDDRLLNKQVILILNSKYYRKIEGYSINLLNGPNINVTENEIIFSDYAAINQFNFEYNKNANELAFIIQLSGDFVQFQYIQTQKKQLVDISPIVSFKWLKTTNVNPEIIIENYNYNDVPVIINRAILTADTGDKNWGKRDLSQTSKAMCSFTPFLNIYNYITHGTCQQLDGIIFNTIDYFNHSTKEKTLHIAGESRPLKQKDLAKISSDKVDENIDDNYMTLRYIDSTNHHQSLSLPAVAKTCGMSIYVLVSSRPNRQGRPPCIDWTLDIMTDFTLLFGHDLQTWNSEYFGKVVNSIIRTGSTGVVVEDSALEQRFSNAIREKVTDRSTGNPLAQIKTAFDYAQLSYLIHTAYYTSHDMPSQVEQLPLGIYELLLETFVYKPTTPMVIENGEQIPQHDLNFEIDIIATPTPEEAAKLSAEEIEKIRASREELTNIIEQWSERYQGSHIVDLDANTDTAAVLSQILHAGHIVTGIIHRRLIIKRPGEIYVVVKFRGETVAIVLADRFNNRNQVELVASATLPDYVLSPNRDGTVRGAGTAAVIALAQYLQEQGANTLFSEVISQPSARVKQKVGFNFKSGF
;
A
#
# COMPACT_ATOMS: atom_id res chain seq x y z
N MET A 1 -23.96 50.31 -54.09
CA MET A 1 -23.29 49.04 -53.75
C MET A 1 -24.11 48.31 -52.70
N ASN A 2 -25.32 47.88 -53.06
CA ASN A 2 -26.35 47.36 -52.15
C ASN A 2 -27.04 46.11 -52.73
N ILE A 3 -26.32 45.37 -53.58
CA ILE A 3 -26.84 44.18 -54.30
C ILE A 3 -25.99 42.93 -54.02
N ALA A 4 -24.90 43.04 -53.24
CA ALA A 4 -24.03 41.90 -52.92
C ALA A 4 -24.31 41.22 -51.57
N ILE A 5 -25.21 41.76 -50.73
CA ILE A 5 -25.46 41.25 -49.36
C ILE A 5 -26.73 40.38 -49.27
N LYS A 6 -27.56 40.32 -50.32
CA LYS A 6 -28.83 39.55 -50.31
C LYS A 6 -28.78 38.17 -50.98
N LEU A 7 -27.61 37.71 -51.43
CA LEU A 7 -27.47 36.43 -52.17
C LEU A 7 -26.63 35.37 -51.44
N PHE A 8 -26.24 35.59 -50.19
CA PHE A 8 -25.49 34.61 -49.37
C PHE A 8 -26.24 34.18 -48.10
N SER A 9 -27.57 34.18 -48.14
CA SER A 9 -28.43 33.76 -47.02
C SER A 9 -29.36 32.58 -47.38
N SER A 10 -29.04 31.80 -48.41
CA SER A 10 -29.94 30.72 -48.87
C SER A 10 -29.31 29.37 -49.25
N ILE A 11 -28.03 29.10 -48.92
CA ILE A 11 -27.48 27.75 -49.02
C ILE A 11 -26.44 27.49 -47.91
N ILE A 12 -26.89 27.34 -46.66
CA ILE A 12 -26.34 26.38 -45.68
C ILE A 12 -27.52 25.98 -44.77
N LEU A 13 -28.46 25.23 -45.34
CA LEU A 13 -29.36 24.36 -44.58
C LEU A 13 -29.02 22.92 -44.98
N ILE A 14 -27.74 22.56 -44.85
CA ILE A 14 -27.40 21.15 -44.70
C ILE A 14 -27.75 20.86 -43.25
N THR A 15 -28.96 20.34 -43.07
CA THR A 15 -29.31 19.51 -41.92
C THR A 15 -28.11 18.62 -41.64
N SER A 16 -27.44 18.84 -40.52
CA SER A 16 -26.59 17.82 -39.91
C SER A 16 -27.52 16.66 -39.58
N THR A 17 -27.78 15.79 -40.57
CA THR A 17 -28.27 14.45 -40.31
C THR A 17 -27.17 13.83 -39.47
N SER A 18 -27.38 13.79 -38.15
CA SER A 18 -26.66 12.87 -37.29
C SER A 18 -26.65 11.54 -38.02
N ALA A 19 -25.46 11.06 -38.37
CA ALA A 19 -25.30 9.75 -38.96
C ALA A 19 -25.75 8.75 -37.89
N TYR A 20 -27.05 8.42 -37.91
CA TYR A 20 -27.61 7.37 -37.09
C TYR A 20 -26.95 6.07 -37.53
N SER A 21 -26.46 5.27 -36.59
CA SER A 21 -26.20 3.87 -36.87
C SER A 21 -27.47 3.26 -37.48
N ASN A 22 -27.33 2.51 -38.58
CA ASN A 22 -28.45 1.80 -39.20
C ASN A 22 -28.92 0.60 -38.35
N ASP A 23 -28.20 0.28 -37.28
CA ASP A 23 -28.57 -0.78 -36.35
C ASP A 23 -29.69 -0.32 -35.43
N SER A 24 -30.73 -1.15 -35.31
CA SER A 24 -31.87 -0.92 -34.42
C SER A 24 -31.88 -1.93 -33.28
N VAL A 25 -32.25 -1.46 -32.08
CA VAL A 25 -32.58 -2.32 -30.96
C VAL A 25 -34.06 -2.67 -31.03
N CYS A 26 -34.40 -3.95 -30.94
CA CYS A 26 -35.78 -4.42 -31.08
C CYS A 26 -36.28 -5.05 -29.78
N PHE A 27 -37.48 -4.65 -29.35
CA PHE A 27 -38.17 -5.13 -28.15
C PHE A 27 -39.35 -6.00 -28.60
N TYR A 28 -39.44 -7.21 -28.08
CA TYR A 28 -40.34 -8.26 -28.57
C TYR A 28 -41.35 -8.68 -27.49
N THR A 29 -42.58 -9.01 -27.90
CA THR A 29 -43.66 -9.46 -27.00
C THR A 29 -43.55 -10.94 -26.62
N GLU A 30 -42.73 -11.70 -27.33
CA GLU A 30 -42.46 -13.10 -27.00
C GLU A 30 -40.96 -13.33 -26.71
N ASN A 31 -40.65 -14.52 -26.19
CA ASN A 31 -39.27 -14.88 -25.89
C ASN A 31 -38.49 -15.21 -27.17
N ASN A 32 -37.17 -15.30 -27.09
CA ASN A 32 -36.28 -15.64 -28.21
C ASN A 32 -36.37 -14.71 -29.43
N PHE A 33 -36.74 -13.44 -29.20
CA PHE A 33 -36.84 -12.41 -30.24
C PHE A 33 -37.94 -12.70 -31.28
N GLU A 34 -39.06 -13.27 -30.83
CA GLU A 34 -40.23 -13.61 -31.64
C GLU A 34 -41.45 -12.74 -31.26
N GLY A 35 -42.55 -12.87 -32.02
CA GLY A 35 -43.78 -12.10 -31.78
C GLY A 35 -43.76 -10.67 -32.35
N ASP A 36 -44.70 -9.85 -31.87
CA ASP A 36 -44.77 -8.44 -32.23
C ASP A 36 -43.57 -7.68 -31.65
N ASN A 37 -43.15 -6.62 -32.33
CA ASN A 37 -41.97 -5.88 -31.91
C ASN A 37 -42.04 -4.38 -32.18
N THR A 38 -41.21 -3.66 -31.44
CA THR A 38 -40.89 -2.25 -31.69
C THR A 38 -39.39 -2.14 -31.79
N CYS A 39 -38.89 -1.60 -32.91
CA CYS A 39 -37.47 -1.36 -33.11
C CYS A 39 -37.17 0.14 -33.03
N LEU A 40 -36.16 0.49 -32.24
CA LEU A 40 -35.71 1.85 -32.03
C LEU A 40 -34.26 2.00 -32.48
N TYR A 41 -33.96 3.12 -33.12
CA TYR A 41 -32.61 3.53 -33.51
C TYR A 41 -31.95 4.37 -32.41
N SER A 42 -30.64 4.56 -32.51
CA SER A 42 -29.90 5.43 -31.59
C SER A 42 -30.55 6.81 -31.47
N GLY A 43 -30.67 7.34 -30.25
CA GLY A 43 -31.31 8.63 -29.98
C GLY A 43 -32.84 8.61 -29.93
N GLN A 44 -33.48 7.49 -30.27
CA GLN A 44 -34.93 7.35 -30.13
C GLN A 44 -35.32 6.90 -28.72
N GLN A 45 -36.53 7.31 -28.32
CA GLN A 45 -37.13 6.97 -27.05
C GLN A 45 -38.65 6.84 -27.21
N VAL A 46 -39.26 5.95 -26.43
CA VAL A 46 -40.70 5.71 -26.44
C VAL A 46 -41.19 5.52 -25.01
N ASP A 47 -42.31 6.17 -24.69
CA ASP A 47 -43.11 5.90 -23.49
C ASP A 47 -44.33 5.08 -23.95
N LEU A 48 -44.32 3.79 -23.62
CA LEU A 48 -45.28 2.81 -24.15
C LEU A 48 -46.70 3.14 -23.69
N TYR A 49 -46.86 3.57 -22.44
CA TYR A 49 -48.16 3.96 -21.90
C TYR A 49 -48.69 5.26 -22.52
N ALA A 50 -47.83 6.25 -22.75
CA ALA A 50 -48.22 7.49 -23.41
C ALA A 50 -48.62 7.27 -24.87
N GLU A 51 -47.91 6.41 -25.60
CA GLU A 51 -48.26 6.05 -26.98
C GLU A 51 -49.56 5.24 -27.04
N PHE A 52 -49.76 4.29 -26.13
CA PHE A 52 -51.04 3.57 -25.98
C PHE A 52 -52.22 4.54 -25.72
N LYS A 53 -52.03 5.59 -24.91
CA LYS A 53 -53.08 6.61 -24.72
C LYS A 53 -53.38 7.42 -25.99
N LYS A 54 -52.37 7.69 -26.82
CA LYS A 54 -52.55 8.45 -28.06
C LYS A 54 -53.30 7.62 -29.11
N SER A 55 -53.06 6.30 -29.18
CA SER A 55 -53.72 5.42 -30.16
C SER A 55 -55.25 5.35 -29.98
N PHE A 56 -55.79 5.59 -28.77
CA PHE A 56 -57.25 5.76 -28.58
C PHE A 56 -57.85 7.00 -29.24
N HIS A 57 -57.03 8.00 -29.58
CA HIS A 57 -57.48 9.30 -30.08
C HIS A 57 -57.13 9.56 -31.55
N THR A 58 -56.39 8.65 -32.21
CA THR A 58 -55.97 8.80 -33.61
C THR A 58 -56.00 7.46 -34.35
N GLU A 59 -56.63 7.39 -35.53
CA GLU A 59 -56.65 6.20 -36.41
C GLU A 59 -55.27 5.81 -37.00
N SER A 60 -54.20 6.52 -36.65
CA SER A 60 -52.85 6.07 -37.00
C SER A 60 -52.38 5.08 -35.95
N ASP A 61 -52.21 3.83 -36.37
CA ASP A 61 -51.73 2.72 -35.57
C ASP A 61 -50.19 2.66 -35.70
N PRO A 62 -49.40 3.37 -34.87
CA PRO A 62 -47.98 3.07 -34.84
C PRO A 62 -47.87 1.63 -34.33
N LYS A 63 -47.17 0.76 -35.08
CA LYS A 63 -46.83 -0.60 -34.66
C LYS A 63 -45.87 -0.54 -33.46
N ILE A 64 -46.43 -0.17 -32.32
CA ILE A 64 -45.77 -0.08 -31.02
C ILE A 64 -46.38 -1.19 -30.18
N ILE A 65 -45.51 -1.95 -29.53
CA ILE A 65 -45.93 -3.01 -28.61
C ILE A 65 -46.64 -2.43 -27.40
N ASP A 66 -47.52 -3.23 -26.78
CA ASP A 66 -48.27 -2.80 -25.62
C ASP A 66 -47.37 -2.50 -24.41
N ASN A 67 -47.86 -1.66 -23.50
CA ASN A 67 -47.19 -1.43 -22.22
C ASN A 67 -47.01 -2.75 -21.46
N ASP A 68 -45.87 -2.92 -20.79
CA ASP A 68 -45.56 -4.10 -19.98
C ASP A 68 -45.62 -5.44 -20.77
N SER A 69 -45.48 -5.41 -22.09
CA SER A 69 -45.55 -6.61 -22.94
C SER A 69 -44.18 -7.20 -23.30
N VAL A 70 -43.08 -6.51 -22.99
CA VAL A 70 -41.73 -6.91 -23.41
C VAL A 70 -41.29 -8.21 -22.73
N GLU A 71 -40.98 -9.24 -23.53
CA GLU A 71 -40.50 -10.55 -23.09
C GLU A 71 -39.09 -10.89 -23.62
N SER A 72 -38.58 -10.20 -24.65
CA SER A 72 -37.17 -10.27 -25.04
C SER A 72 -36.69 -9.01 -25.77
N ILE A 73 -35.37 -8.76 -25.79
CA ILE A 73 -34.76 -7.54 -26.35
C ILE A 73 -33.50 -7.91 -27.13
N ASN A 74 -33.47 -7.60 -28.43
CA ASN A 74 -32.29 -7.80 -29.28
C ASN A 74 -31.47 -6.50 -29.39
N ILE A 75 -30.21 -6.54 -28.98
CA ILE A 75 -29.28 -5.40 -28.96
C ILE A 75 -28.06 -5.72 -29.84
N PRO A 76 -27.90 -5.07 -31.00
CA PRO A 76 -26.71 -5.21 -31.83
C PRO A 76 -25.42 -4.72 -31.15
N LEU A 77 -24.27 -5.22 -31.60
CA LEU A 77 -22.96 -4.78 -31.09
C LEU A 77 -22.79 -3.26 -31.27
N GLY A 78 -22.34 -2.57 -30.22
CA GLY A 78 -22.16 -1.11 -30.25
C GLY A 78 -23.45 -0.31 -30.02
N MET A 79 -24.58 -0.97 -29.77
CA MET A 79 -25.83 -0.34 -29.34
C MET A 79 -26.08 -0.59 -27.84
N MET A 80 -26.94 0.21 -27.23
CA MET A 80 -27.45 0.00 -25.88
C MET A 80 -28.91 0.40 -25.76
N ALA A 81 -29.59 -0.21 -24.80
CA ALA A 81 -30.97 0.08 -24.45
C ALA A 81 -31.08 0.44 -22.97
N THR A 82 -31.83 1.48 -22.63
CA THR A 82 -32.24 1.75 -21.25
C THR A 82 -33.72 1.46 -21.10
N ILE A 83 -34.04 0.49 -20.24
CA ILE A 83 -35.41 0.06 -19.95
C ILE A 83 -35.85 0.60 -18.60
N TYR A 84 -37.01 1.24 -18.56
CA TYR A 84 -37.56 1.88 -17.37
C TYR A 84 -38.80 1.13 -16.91
N LYS A 85 -38.89 0.92 -15.59
CA LYS A 85 -40.05 0.30 -14.98
C LYS A 85 -41.28 1.21 -14.98
N ASN A 86 -41.05 2.52 -15.06
CA ASN A 86 -42.09 3.53 -14.96
C ASN A 86 -42.08 4.43 -16.20
N ASP A 87 -43.23 5.05 -16.46
CA ASP A 87 -43.44 6.07 -17.47
C ASP A 87 -42.50 7.28 -17.31
N ASN A 88 -42.46 8.13 -18.35
CA ASN A 88 -41.68 9.35 -18.40
C ASN A 88 -40.18 9.13 -18.11
N PHE A 89 -39.68 7.92 -18.42
CA PHE A 89 -38.28 7.55 -18.19
C PHE A 89 -37.86 7.67 -16.72
N SER A 90 -38.78 7.32 -15.82
CA SER A 90 -38.57 7.43 -14.37
C SER A 90 -37.92 6.16 -13.80
N PRO A 91 -36.99 6.27 -12.84
CA PRO A 91 -36.42 5.10 -12.16
C PRO A 91 -37.48 4.22 -11.46
N PRO A 92 -37.22 2.92 -11.23
CA PRO A 92 -35.95 2.23 -11.49
C PRO A 92 -35.77 1.90 -12.98
N PHE A 93 -34.51 1.82 -13.42
CA PHE A 93 -34.14 1.50 -14.79
C PHE A 93 -32.85 0.68 -14.84
N PHE A 94 -32.66 -0.02 -15.95
CA PHE A 94 -31.44 -0.75 -16.28
C PHE A 94 -30.95 -0.39 -17.66
N THR A 95 -29.63 -0.33 -17.82
CA THR A 95 -28.97 -0.15 -19.11
C THR A 95 -28.43 -1.50 -19.57
N LEU A 96 -28.69 -1.84 -20.82
CA LEU A 96 -28.39 -3.14 -21.43
C LEU A 96 -27.50 -2.92 -22.65
N THR A 97 -26.42 -3.68 -22.75
CA THR A 97 -25.52 -3.71 -23.92
C THR A 97 -25.51 -5.06 -24.64
N GLU A 98 -26.25 -6.03 -24.12
CA GLU A 98 -26.35 -7.39 -24.62
C GLU A 98 -27.82 -7.72 -24.88
N SER A 99 -28.11 -8.53 -25.89
CA SER A 99 -29.46 -9.06 -26.10
C SER A 99 -29.89 -9.90 -24.89
N ILE A 100 -31.15 -9.74 -24.46
CA ILE A 100 -31.69 -10.45 -23.29
C ILE A 100 -33.02 -11.15 -23.57
N ASN A 101 -33.25 -12.24 -22.84
CA ASN A 101 -34.44 -13.08 -22.93
C ASN A 101 -35.37 -12.90 -21.70
N VAL A 102 -36.48 -13.64 -21.69
CA VAL A 102 -37.48 -13.58 -20.63
C VAL A 102 -36.93 -13.95 -19.24
N ASN A 103 -36.00 -14.89 -19.16
CA ASN A 103 -35.44 -15.32 -17.88
C ASN A 103 -34.52 -14.24 -17.31
N GLN A 104 -33.71 -13.60 -18.16
CA GLN A 104 -32.89 -12.46 -17.80
C GLN A 104 -33.74 -11.25 -17.38
N LEU A 105 -34.86 -10.97 -18.06
CA LEU A 105 -35.83 -9.94 -17.65
C LEU A 105 -36.46 -10.22 -16.27
N LYS A 106 -36.80 -11.48 -15.99
CA LYS A 106 -37.28 -11.90 -14.65
C LYS A 106 -36.23 -11.64 -13.57
N ARG A 107 -34.96 -11.88 -13.86
CA ARG A 107 -33.84 -11.65 -12.91
C ARG A 107 -33.69 -10.17 -12.56
N LEU A 108 -33.91 -9.29 -13.53
CA LEU A 108 -33.96 -7.84 -13.32
C LEU A 108 -35.27 -7.34 -12.70
N ARG A 109 -36.28 -8.21 -12.57
CA ARG A 109 -37.67 -7.84 -12.19
C ARG A 109 -38.29 -6.81 -13.14
N MET A 110 -37.96 -6.94 -14.43
CA MET A 110 -38.44 -6.08 -15.51
C MET A 110 -39.43 -6.79 -16.43
N ARG A 111 -39.59 -8.11 -16.27
CA ARG A 111 -40.65 -8.84 -16.98
C ARG A 111 -42.01 -8.27 -16.61
N THR A 112 -42.81 -7.95 -17.62
CA THR A 112 -44.15 -7.36 -17.49
C THR A 112 -44.21 -6.08 -16.64
N GLU A 113 -43.16 -5.28 -16.69
CA GLU A 113 -43.03 -4.07 -15.88
C GLU A 113 -42.36 -2.94 -16.66
N ILE A 114 -42.06 -3.12 -17.96
CA ILE A 114 -41.36 -2.12 -18.77
C ILE A 114 -42.38 -1.17 -19.39
N SER A 115 -42.28 0.12 -19.04
CA SER A 115 -43.21 1.15 -19.52
C SER A 115 -42.55 2.28 -20.33
N SER A 116 -41.23 2.40 -20.31
CA SER A 116 -40.51 3.35 -21.18
C SER A 116 -39.14 2.83 -21.62
N LEU A 117 -38.71 3.26 -22.80
CA LEU A 117 -37.56 2.73 -23.55
C LEU A 117 -36.70 3.88 -24.09
N LYS A 118 -35.38 3.76 -23.99
CA LYS A 118 -34.42 4.62 -24.71
C LYS A 118 -33.37 3.78 -25.40
N VAL A 119 -32.92 4.21 -26.57
CA VAL A 119 -31.85 3.56 -27.31
C VAL A 119 -30.77 4.56 -27.67
N SER A 120 -29.51 4.14 -27.54
CA SER A 120 -28.35 4.95 -27.91
C SER A 120 -27.20 4.07 -28.36
N GLU A 121 -26.18 4.67 -28.96
CA GLU A 121 -24.92 3.97 -29.21
C GLU A 121 -24.16 3.74 -27.89
N ASN A 122 -23.56 2.56 -27.76
CA ASN A 122 -22.61 2.24 -26.70
C ASN A 122 -21.21 2.69 -27.10
N LYS A 123 -20.96 4.00 -27.00
CA LYS A 123 -19.65 4.63 -27.25
C LYS A 123 -19.09 5.22 -25.95
N LYS A 124 -17.77 5.41 -25.89
CA LYS A 124 -17.08 5.99 -24.73
C LYS A 124 -17.40 5.24 -23.40
N LEU A 125 -18.02 5.92 -22.44
CA LEU A 125 -18.45 5.37 -21.14
C LEU A 125 -19.96 5.62 -20.93
N ASN A 126 -20.79 5.30 -21.93
CA ASN A 126 -22.23 5.52 -21.85
C ASN A 126 -22.94 4.51 -20.92
N CYS A 127 -22.46 3.26 -20.83
CA CYS A 127 -22.98 2.26 -19.89
C CYS A 127 -22.40 2.46 -18.47
N ASN A 128 -22.65 3.63 -17.88
CA ASN A 128 -22.03 4.06 -16.62
C ASN A 128 -22.97 4.06 -15.41
N ILE A 129 -24.28 3.88 -15.57
CA ILE A 129 -25.25 3.80 -14.48
C ILE A 129 -26.19 2.63 -14.71
N ASN A 130 -26.37 1.80 -13.67
CA ASN A 130 -27.19 0.58 -13.69
C ASN A 130 -26.96 -0.27 -14.95
N CYS A 131 -25.70 -0.39 -15.36
CA CYS A 131 -25.29 -1.16 -16.52
C CYS A 131 -25.29 -2.65 -16.17
N THR A 132 -26.07 -3.43 -16.90
CA THR A 132 -26.25 -4.86 -16.67
C THR A 132 -25.32 -5.67 -17.57
N ILE A 133 -24.58 -6.60 -16.96
CA ILE A 133 -23.65 -7.50 -17.64
C ILE A 133 -24.11 -8.93 -17.40
N PHE A 134 -24.61 -9.58 -18.44
CA PHE A 134 -24.97 -10.98 -18.42
C PHE A 134 -23.80 -11.88 -18.82
N ASN A 135 -22.99 -11.50 -19.82
CA ASN A 135 -21.82 -12.29 -20.21
C ASN A 135 -20.53 -11.46 -20.17
N THR A 136 -20.44 -10.39 -20.97
CA THR A 136 -19.19 -9.63 -21.08
C THR A 136 -19.44 -8.16 -21.36
N HIS A 137 -18.67 -7.29 -20.70
CA HIS A 137 -18.65 -5.87 -20.98
C HIS A 137 -17.20 -5.40 -21.20
N LYS A 138 -17.01 -4.52 -22.19
CA LYS A 138 -15.69 -3.99 -22.54
C LYS A 138 -15.69 -2.48 -22.46
N ILE A 139 -14.69 -1.92 -21.79
CA ILE A 139 -14.44 -0.49 -21.73
C ILE A 139 -13.15 -0.21 -22.51
N ASN A 140 -13.27 0.37 -23.69
CA ASN A 140 -12.14 0.81 -24.48
C ASN A 140 -11.54 2.09 -23.86
N LEU A 141 -10.37 1.98 -23.23
CA LEU A 141 -9.84 3.08 -22.41
C LEU A 141 -9.49 4.33 -23.25
N PRO A 142 -8.79 4.22 -24.40
CA PRO A 142 -8.55 5.40 -25.24
C PRO A 142 -9.83 6.10 -25.71
N GLU A 143 -10.84 5.34 -26.12
CA GLU A 143 -12.12 5.91 -26.55
C GLU A 143 -12.85 6.60 -25.38
N ALA A 144 -12.88 5.96 -24.21
CA ALA A 144 -13.60 6.44 -23.04
C ALA A 144 -12.95 7.67 -22.40
N PHE A 145 -11.60 7.72 -22.32
CA PHE A 145 -10.86 8.90 -21.89
C PHE A 145 -10.77 9.98 -22.98
N GLY A 146 -10.97 9.63 -24.25
CA GLY A 146 -10.91 10.55 -25.39
C GLY A 146 -9.57 11.29 -25.46
N GLN A 147 -9.64 12.62 -25.65
CA GLN A 147 -8.44 13.47 -25.77
C GLN A 147 -7.51 13.42 -24.54
N TYR A 148 -8.01 13.04 -23.37
CA TYR A 148 -7.23 12.98 -22.14
C TYR A 148 -6.37 11.72 -22.03
N TRP A 149 -6.61 10.72 -22.88
CA TRP A 149 -5.83 9.49 -22.88
C TRP A 149 -4.33 9.74 -23.20
N HIS A 150 -4.07 10.65 -24.13
CA HIS A 150 -2.72 11.00 -24.58
C HIS A 150 -2.17 12.30 -23.97
N ASP A 151 -2.84 12.85 -22.94
CA ASP A 151 -2.35 14.05 -22.25
C ASP A 151 -1.28 13.67 -21.21
N ASP A 152 -0.02 13.96 -21.52
CA ASP A 152 1.14 13.66 -20.67
C ASP A 152 1.15 14.44 -19.34
N ARG A 153 0.34 15.50 -19.23
CA ARG A 153 0.16 16.23 -17.96
C ARG A 153 -0.68 15.42 -16.97
N LEU A 154 -1.52 14.50 -17.46
CA LEU A 154 -2.39 13.64 -16.66
C LEU A 154 -1.76 12.26 -16.51
N LEU A 155 -0.86 12.15 -15.53
CA LEU A 155 -0.06 10.95 -15.30
C LEU A 155 -0.88 9.78 -14.80
N ASN A 156 -1.80 10.04 -13.86
CA ASN A 156 -2.63 9.02 -13.26
C ASN A 156 -3.99 9.06 -13.93
N LYS A 157 -4.42 7.92 -14.49
CA LYS A 157 -5.75 7.74 -15.09
C LYS A 157 -6.47 6.67 -14.30
N GLN A 158 -7.65 6.97 -13.78
CA GLN A 158 -8.36 6.13 -12.82
C GLN A 158 -9.70 5.69 -13.42
N VAL A 159 -10.00 4.40 -13.29
CA VAL A 159 -11.31 3.81 -13.58
C VAL A 159 -11.91 3.37 -12.27
N ILE A 160 -13.10 3.88 -11.97
CA ILE A 160 -13.86 3.55 -10.77
C ILE A 160 -15.08 2.75 -11.19
N LEU A 161 -15.22 1.54 -10.67
CA LEU A 161 -16.36 0.66 -10.92
C LEU A 161 -17.03 0.36 -9.59
N ILE A 162 -18.29 0.77 -9.42
CA ILE A 162 -19.10 0.47 -8.25
C ILE A 162 -20.14 -0.56 -8.66
N LEU A 163 -19.99 -1.79 -8.19
CA LEU A 163 -20.82 -2.93 -8.57
C LEU A 163 -21.77 -3.31 -7.42
N ASN A 164 -22.97 -3.77 -7.78
CA ASN A 164 -23.91 -4.32 -6.81
C ASN A 164 -23.43 -5.70 -6.37
N SER A 165 -23.35 -5.92 -5.06
CA SER A 165 -22.71 -7.10 -4.48
C SER A 165 -23.70 -8.05 -3.78
N LYS A 166 -25.00 -7.69 -3.76
CA LYS A 166 -26.04 -8.47 -3.09
C LYS A 166 -26.99 -9.15 -4.07
N TYR A 167 -26.59 -10.33 -4.56
CA TYR A 167 -27.51 -11.30 -5.15
C TYR A 167 -27.32 -12.70 -4.54
N TYR A 168 -28.35 -13.53 -4.70
CA TYR A 168 -28.67 -14.77 -3.96
C TYR A 168 -27.50 -15.75 -3.71
N ARG A 169 -27.70 -16.62 -2.69
CA ARG A 169 -26.77 -17.56 -2.01
C ARG A 169 -25.89 -18.54 -2.83
N LYS A 170 -25.66 -18.34 -4.13
CA LYS A 170 -24.66 -19.08 -4.94
C LYS A 170 -24.23 -18.21 -6.14
N ILE A 171 -23.18 -17.43 -5.96
CA ILE A 171 -22.50 -16.65 -7.00
C ILE A 171 -21.20 -17.42 -7.29
N GLU A 172 -20.96 -17.86 -8.53
CA GLU A 172 -19.62 -18.34 -8.89
C GLU A 172 -18.66 -17.14 -8.94
N GLY A 173 -19.11 -16.02 -9.52
CA GLY A 173 -18.37 -14.76 -9.49
C GLY A 173 -18.37 -13.96 -10.80
N TYR A 174 -17.47 -12.99 -10.86
CA TYR A 174 -17.10 -12.25 -12.07
C TYR A 174 -15.63 -11.82 -12.02
N SER A 175 -15.05 -11.53 -13.18
CA SER A 175 -13.67 -11.03 -13.30
C SER A 175 -13.63 -9.65 -13.92
N ILE A 176 -12.57 -8.89 -13.61
CA ILE A 176 -12.25 -7.60 -14.23
C ILE A 176 -10.79 -7.69 -14.69
N ASN A 177 -10.59 -7.74 -16.01
CA ASN A 177 -9.30 -7.99 -16.63
C ASN A 177 -8.82 -6.74 -17.37
N LEU A 178 -7.59 -6.29 -17.11
CA LEU A 178 -6.94 -5.32 -17.96
C LEU A 178 -6.18 -6.05 -19.07
N LEU A 179 -6.43 -5.69 -20.33
CA LEU A 179 -5.74 -6.30 -21.46
C LEU A 179 -4.21 -6.16 -21.35
N ASN A 180 -3.48 -7.29 -21.50
CA ASN A 180 -2.03 -7.40 -21.27
C ASN A 180 -1.59 -6.93 -19.87
N GLY A 181 -2.49 -7.02 -18.90
CA GLY A 181 -2.29 -6.50 -17.56
C GLY A 181 -2.85 -7.40 -16.47
N PRO A 182 -2.79 -6.92 -15.23
CA PRO A 182 -3.32 -7.63 -14.07
C PRO A 182 -4.84 -7.85 -14.14
N ASN A 183 -5.30 -8.82 -13.37
CA ASN A 183 -6.70 -9.21 -13.26
C ASN A 183 -7.24 -9.10 -11.83
N ILE A 184 -8.55 -8.99 -11.73
CA ILE A 184 -9.33 -9.12 -10.50
C ILE A 184 -10.32 -10.26 -10.69
N ASN A 185 -10.38 -11.19 -9.75
CA ASN A 185 -11.38 -12.24 -9.74
C ASN A 185 -12.20 -12.16 -8.45
N VAL A 186 -13.53 -12.08 -8.55
CA VAL A 186 -14.44 -11.96 -7.41
C VAL A 186 -15.27 -13.22 -7.33
N THR A 187 -15.20 -13.94 -6.21
CA THR A 187 -15.99 -15.16 -5.95
C THR A 187 -16.97 -14.93 -4.79
N GLU A 188 -17.68 -15.98 -4.36
CA GLU A 188 -18.60 -15.88 -3.21
C GLU A 188 -17.90 -15.48 -1.90
N ASN A 189 -16.63 -15.86 -1.73
CA ASN A 189 -15.92 -15.69 -0.45
C ASN A 189 -14.63 -14.87 -0.59
N GLU A 190 -14.13 -14.62 -1.79
CA GLU A 190 -12.81 -14.01 -1.98
C GLU A 190 -12.79 -12.99 -3.10
N ILE A 191 -11.98 -11.95 -2.92
CA ILE A 191 -11.54 -11.01 -3.94
C ILE A 191 -10.06 -11.27 -4.16
N ILE A 192 -9.70 -11.59 -5.40
CA ILE A 192 -8.35 -12.02 -5.77
C ILE A 192 -7.78 -11.00 -6.75
N PHE A 193 -6.58 -10.50 -6.48
CA PHE A 193 -5.80 -9.71 -7.42
C PHE A 193 -4.62 -10.52 -7.91
N SER A 194 -4.39 -10.59 -9.23
CA SER A 194 -3.18 -11.22 -9.75
C SER A 194 -2.53 -10.45 -10.90
N ASP A 195 -1.23 -10.68 -11.09
CA ASP A 195 -0.50 -10.14 -12.23
C ASP A 195 -0.89 -10.82 -13.55
N TYR A 196 -0.39 -10.30 -14.68
CA TYR A 196 -0.75 -10.81 -16.01
C TYR A 196 -0.45 -12.30 -16.21
N ALA A 197 0.61 -12.80 -15.58
CA ALA A 197 1.02 -14.20 -15.68
C ALA A 197 0.40 -15.09 -14.58
N ALA A 198 -0.39 -14.51 -13.66
CA ALA A 198 -0.90 -15.15 -12.45
C ALA A 198 0.19 -15.83 -11.59
N ILE A 199 1.40 -15.27 -11.60
CA ILE A 199 2.52 -15.71 -10.76
C ILE A 199 2.37 -15.11 -9.35
N ASN A 200 2.02 -13.83 -9.29
CA ASN A 200 1.77 -13.12 -8.04
C ASN A 200 0.27 -12.97 -7.83
N GLN A 201 -0.23 -13.46 -6.69
CA GLN A 201 -1.66 -13.44 -6.35
C GLN A 201 -1.87 -13.00 -4.90
N PHE A 202 -2.82 -12.10 -4.68
CA PHE A 202 -3.24 -11.64 -3.35
C PHE A 202 -4.73 -11.90 -3.16
N ASN A 203 -5.06 -12.66 -2.11
CA ASN A 203 -6.44 -13.08 -1.80
C ASN A 203 -6.94 -12.31 -0.59
N PHE A 204 -8.16 -11.79 -0.69
CA PHE A 204 -8.84 -11.06 0.37
C PHE A 204 -10.23 -11.65 0.62
N GLU A 205 -10.66 -11.70 1.87
CA GLU A 205 -11.98 -12.23 2.21
C GLU A 205 -13.09 -11.25 1.79
N TYR A 206 -14.14 -11.78 1.17
CA TYR A 206 -15.33 -11.03 0.79
C TYR A 206 -16.32 -10.97 1.96
N ASN A 207 -16.69 -9.76 2.40
CA ASN A 207 -17.61 -9.58 3.51
C ASN A 207 -19.07 -9.75 3.04
N LYS A 208 -19.73 -10.80 3.54
CA LYS A 208 -21.12 -11.16 3.18
C LYS A 208 -22.16 -10.10 3.52
N ASN A 209 -21.83 -9.12 4.38
CA ASN A 209 -22.73 -8.04 4.75
C ASN A 209 -22.69 -6.85 3.77
N ALA A 210 -21.67 -6.76 2.92
CA ALA A 210 -21.55 -5.71 1.92
C ALA A 210 -22.68 -5.79 0.87
N ASN A 211 -23.15 -4.64 0.39
CA ASN A 211 -24.12 -4.56 -0.71
C ASN A 211 -23.60 -3.83 -1.95
N GLU A 212 -22.49 -3.12 -1.84
CA GLU A 212 -21.76 -2.60 -2.99
C GLU A 212 -20.27 -2.93 -2.82
N LEU A 213 -19.63 -3.31 -3.92
CA LEU A 213 -18.20 -3.53 -4.04
C LEU A 213 -17.66 -2.55 -5.09
N ALA A 214 -16.79 -1.65 -4.68
CA ALA A 214 -16.16 -0.69 -5.56
C ALA A 214 -14.71 -1.07 -5.85
N PHE A 215 -14.28 -0.96 -7.09
CA PHE A 215 -12.89 -1.08 -7.51
C PHE A 215 -12.39 0.26 -8.02
N ILE A 216 -11.18 0.61 -7.63
CA ILE A 216 -10.43 1.72 -8.19
C ILE A 216 -9.22 1.14 -8.90
N ILE A 217 -9.10 1.40 -10.20
CA ILE A 217 -8.05 0.92 -11.08
C ILE A 217 -7.29 2.13 -11.58
N GLN A 218 -6.08 2.36 -11.08
CA GLN A 218 -5.24 3.47 -11.48
C GLN A 218 -4.14 3.02 -12.43
N LEU A 219 -4.10 3.62 -13.61
CA LEU A 219 -3.11 3.43 -14.66
C LEU A 219 -2.09 4.58 -14.57
N SER A 220 -0.81 4.25 -14.38
CA SER A 220 0.28 5.23 -14.29
C SER A 220 1.54 4.70 -14.94
N GLY A 221 1.85 5.15 -16.16
CA GLY A 221 2.98 4.60 -16.90
C GLY A 221 2.81 3.09 -17.04
N ASP A 222 3.85 2.31 -16.75
CA ASP A 222 3.86 0.86 -16.94
C ASP A 222 3.39 0.10 -15.69
N PHE A 223 2.59 0.77 -14.85
CA PHE A 223 2.09 0.26 -13.59
C PHE A 223 0.58 0.44 -13.49
N VAL A 224 -0.07 -0.53 -12.86
CA VAL A 224 -1.49 -0.53 -12.56
C VAL A 224 -1.65 -0.79 -11.07
N GLN A 225 -2.45 0.05 -10.43
CA GLN A 225 -2.73 -0.05 -9.00
C GLN A 225 -4.21 -0.32 -8.77
N PHE A 226 -4.53 -1.27 -7.89
CA PHE A 226 -5.89 -1.65 -7.53
C PHE A 226 -6.18 -1.39 -6.07
N GLN A 227 -7.43 -1.04 -5.80
CA GLN A 227 -8.00 -1.09 -4.45
C GLN A 227 -9.47 -1.47 -4.56
N TYR A 228 -9.94 -2.32 -3.66
CA TYR A 228 -11.38 -2.51 -3.47
C TYR A 228 -11.87 -1.80 -2.22
N ILE A 229 -13.14 -1.39 -2.25
CA ILE A 229 -13.88 -0.84 -1.11
C ILE A 229 -15.23 -1.53 -1.04
N GLN A 230 -15.49 -2.21 0.07
CA GLN A 230 -16.78 -2.83 0.37
C GLN A 230 -17.63 -1.88 1.20
N THR A 231 -18.89 -1.69 0.82
CA THR A 231 -19.82 -0.84 1.57
C THR A 231 -21.14 -1.54 1.85
N GLN A 232 -21.75 -1.16 2.97
CA GLN A 232 -23.12 -1.52 3.32
C GLN A 232 -23.93 -0.24 3.49
N LYS A 233 -24.98 -0.05 2.67
CA LYS A 233 -25.80 1.18 2.67
C LYS A 233 -24.95 2.46 2.55
N LYS A 234 -23.95 2.46 1.65
CA LYS A 234 -23.01 3.56 1.42
C LYS A 234 -22.07 3.88 2.60
N GLN A 235 -22.03 3.02 3.63
CA GLN A 235 -21.06 3.10 4.72
C GLN A 235 -19.95 2.08 4.52
N LEU A 236 -18.71 2.46 4.82
CA LEU A 236 -17.55 1.58 4.69
C LEU A 236 -17.72 0.33 5.57
N VAL A 237 -17.47 -0.85 4.99
CA VAL A 237 -17.41 -2.14 5.69
C VAL A 237 -15.98 -2.65 5.72
N ASP A 238 -15.31 -2.64 4.57
CA ASP A 238 -13.94 -3.14 4.42
C ASP A 238 -13.23 -2.43 3.26
N ILE A 239 -11.90 -2.39 3.30
CA ILE A 239 -11.04 -1.76 2.29
C ILE A 239 -9.72 -2.51 2.15
N SER A 240 -9.31 -2.81 0.92
CA SER A 240 -8.04 -3.47 0.67
C SER A 240 -6.86 -2.52 0.81
N PRO A 241 -5.62 -3.05 1.00
CA PRO A 241 -4.43 -2.34 0.59
C PRO A 241 -4.51 -1.95 -0.90
N ILE A 242 -3.76 -0.93 -1.27
CA ILE A 242 -3.48 -0.65 -2.67
C ILE A 242 -2.44 -1.66 -3.17
N VAL A 243 -2.77 -2.41 -4.22
CA VAL A 243 -1.88 -3.41 -4.80
C VAL A 243 -1.38 -2.93 -6.15
N SER A 244 -0.06 -2.89 -6.34
CA SER A 244 0.60 -2.41 -7.54
C SER A 244 1.18 -3.57 -8.34
N PHE A 245 0.89 -3.60 -9.65
CA PHE A 245 1.41 -4.57 -10.61
C PHE A 245 2.02 -3.87 -11.82
N LYS A 246 2.94 -4.57 -12.50
CA LYS A 246 3.50 -4.14 -13.77
C LYS A 246 2.50 -4.39 -14.89
N TRP A 247 2.42 -3.46 -15.83
CA TRP A 247 1.57 -3.55 -17.00
C TRP A 247 2.40 -3.70 -18.28
N LEU A 248 2.16 -4.78 -19.02
CA LEU A 248 2.87 -5.11 -20.25
C LEU A 248 2.21 -4.41 -21.44
N LYS A 249 2.38 -3.09 -21.53
CA LYS A 249 1.82 -2.31 -22.64
C LYS A 249 2.36 -2.80 -23.99
N THR A 250 1.45 -3.00 -24.92
CA THR A 250 1.78 -3.25 -26.33
C THR A 250 1.30 -2.06 -27.16
N THR A 251 2.15 -1.54 -28.05
CA THR A 251 1.87 -0.31 -28.81
C THR A 251 0.79 -0.46 -29.88
N ASN A 252 0.42 -1.69 -30.23
CA ASN A 252 -0.43 -2.00 -31.37
C ASN A 252 -1.85 -2.42 -30.98
N VAL A 253 -2.17 -2.43 -29.68
CA VAL A 253 -3.47 -2.87 -29.17
C VAL A 253 -4.02 -1.81 -28.23
N ASN A 254 -5.23 -1.32 -28.51
CA ASN A 254 -5.90 -0.39 -27.61
C ASN A 254 -6.17 -1.10 -26.28
N PRO A 255 -5.81 -0.49 -25.14
CA PRO A 255 -6.03 -1.12 -23.86
C PRO A 255 -7.51 -1.08 -23.48
N GLU A 256 -8.00 -2.22 -22.99
CA GLU A 256 -9.40 -2.42 -22.62
C GLU A 256 -9.49 -3.01 -21.22
N ILE A 257 -10.52 -2.60 -20.48
CA ILE A 257 -10.97 -3.34 -19.30
C ILE A 257 -12.12 -4.25 -19.74
N ILE A 258 -12.00 -5.53 -19.46
CA ILE A 258 -12.96 -6.57 -19.81
C ILE A 258 -13.56 -7.10 -18.51
N ILE A 259 -14.87 -7.01 -18.37
CA ILE A 259 -15.62 -7.55 -17.24
C ILE A 259 -16.36 -8.79 -17.73
N GLU A 260 -16.04 -9.95 -17.17
CA GLU A 260 -16.64 -11.22 -17.56
C GLU A 260 -17.50 -11.75 -16.42
N ASN A 261 -18.77 -12.03 -16.72
CA ASN A 261 -19.71 -12.60 -15.78
C ASN A 261 -19.80 -14.11 -16.00
N TYR A 262 -19.46 -14.89 -14.98
CA TYR A 262 -19.58 -16.34 -14.98
C TYR A 262 -20.62 -16.83 -13.98
N ASN A 263 -21.54 -15.97 -13.53
CA ASN A 263 -22.63 -16.38 -12.67
C ASN A 263 -23.66 -17.27 -13.37
N TYR A 264 -24.02 -18.40 -12.76
CA TYR A 264 -25.09 -19.27 -13.24
C TYR A 264 -26.48 -18.63 -13.21
N ASN A 265 -27.40 -19.26 -13.94
CA ASN A 265 -28.84 -19.00 -13.92
C ASN A 265 -29.21 -17.55 -14.27
N ASP A 266 -28.47 -16.95 -15.19
CA ASP A 266 -28.71 -15.60 -15.71
C ASP A 266 -28.65 -14.51 -14.61
N VAL A 267 -27.83 -14.69 -13.56
CA VAL A 267 -27.63 -13.64 -12.56
C VAL A 267 -26.66 -12.61 -13.14
N PRO A 268 -27.07 -11.34 -13.34
CA PRO A 268 -26.20 -10.35 -13.92
C PRO A 268 -25.26 -9.72 -12.89
N VAL A 269 -24.12 -9.25 -13.36
CA VAL A 269 -23.33 -8.24 -12.66
C VAL A 269 -23.89 -6.87 -13.03
N ILE A 270 -24.16 -6.03 -12.03
CA ILE A 270 -24.69 -4.68 -12.27
C ILE A 270 -23.65 -3.66 -11.83
N ILE A 271 -23.13 -2.90 -12.80
CA ILE A 271 -22.36 -1.69 -12.51
C ILE A 271 -23.36 -0.61 -12.13
N ASN A 272 -23.46 -0.32 -10.83
CA ASN A 272 -24.27 0.80 -10.34
C ASN A 272 -23.70 2.12 -10.88
N ARG A 273 -22.36 2.26 -10.87
CA ARG A 273 -21.66 3.47 -11.33
C ARG A 273 -20.29 3.15 -11.94
N ALA A 274 -19.99 3.72 -13.10
CA ALA A 274 -18.65 3.78 -13.68
C ALA A 274 -18.21 5.24 -13.83
N ILE A 275 -16.99 5.56 -13.41
CA ILE A 275 -16.45 6.93 -13.44
C ILE A 275 -15.00 6.87 -13.90
N LEU A 276 -14.62 7.79 -14.78
CA LEU A 276 -13.25 8.01 -15.21
C LEU A 276 -12.73 9.32 -14.64
N THR A 277 -11.56 9.27 -14.02
CA THR A 277 -10.89 10.44 -13.46
C THR A 277 -9.42 10.45 -13.83
N ALA A 278 -8.76 11.60 -13.73
CA ALA A 278 -7.32 11.71 -13.95
C ALA A 278 -6.70 12.81 -13.08
N ASP A 279 -5.41 12.70 -12.81
CA ASP A 279 -4.65 13.75 -12.10
C ASP A 279 -3.19 13.86 -12.56
N THR A 280 -2.54 14.95 -12.15
CA THR A 280 -1.16 15.27 -12.54
C THR A 280 -0.09 14.42 -11.85
N GLY A 281 -0.46 13.52 -10.95
CA GLY A 281 0.47 12.71 -10.16
C GLY A 281 1.40 13.51 -9.25
N ASP A 282 1.02 14.74 -8.88
CA ASP A 282 1.73 15.57 -7.90
C ASP A 282 1.65 14.93 -6.52
N LYS A 283 2.61 14.05 -6.26
CA LYS A 283 2.80 13.29 -5.04
C LYS A 283 3.52 14.16 -4.01
N ASN A 284 2.81 14.63 -2.99
CA ASN A 284 3.45 15.24 -1.83
C ASN A 284 3.66 14.17 -0.74
N TRP A 285 4.70 13.34 -0.89
CA TRP A 285 5.21 12.48 0.19
C TRP A 285 6.04 13.29 1.21
N GLY A 286 6.21 14.59 0.97
CA GLY A 286 6.94 15.50 1.84
C GLY A 286 6.18 15.80 3.13
N LYS A 287 6.78 15.41 4.26
CA LYS A 287 6.55 15.86 5.65
C LYS A 287 5.13 16.35 5.93
N ARG A 288 4.20 15.44 6.19
CA ARG A 288 2.94 15.78 6.86
C ARG A 288 2.68 14.80 8.00
N ASP A 289 2.42 15.41 9.14
CA ASP A 289 2.32 14.89 10.49
C ASP A 289 1.56 13.55 10.63
N LEU A 290 2.30 12.50 11.02
CA LEU A 290 1.77 11.16 11.33
C LEU A 290 1.11 11.08 12.72
N SER A 291 1.00 12.20 13.44
CA SER A 291 0.43 12.31 14.79
C SER A 291 -1.09 12.49 14.84
N GLN A 292 -1.76 12.73 13.70
CA GLN A 292 -3.22 12.88 13.62
C GLN A 292 -3.91 11.74 12.87
N THR A 293 -3.73 10.51 13.34
CA THR A 293 -4.14 9.26 12.67
C THR A 293 -5.64 9.06 12.45
N SER A 294 -6.54 9.83 13.08
CA SER A 294 -7.98 9.76 12.79
C SER A 294 -8.49 10.80 11.79
N LYS A 295 -7.70 11.82 11.45
CA LYS A 295 -8.03 12.86 10.46
C LYS A 295 -7.10 12.86 9.24
N ALA A 296 -5.90 12.31 9.37
CA ALA A 296 -4.90 12.26 8.31
C ALA A 296 -5.11 11.13 7.29
N MET A 297 -5.98 10.14 7.56
CA MET A 297 -6.30 9.07 6.60
C MET A 297 -6.75 9.57 5.23
N CYS A 298 -7.20 10.83 5.14
CA CYS A 298 -7.73 11.46 3.95
C CYS A 298 -6.68 12.11 3.02
N SER A 299 -5.41 12.16 3.42
CA SER A 299 -4.40 13.02 2.77
C SER A 299 -3.36 12.28 1.90
N PHE A 300 -3.38 10.95 1.86
CA PHE A 300 -2.21 10.16 1.41
C PHE A 300 -2.31 9.54 0.00
N THR A 301 -3.48 9.51 -0.64
CA THR A 301 -3.65 8.83 -1.93
C THR A 301 -4.63 9.59 -2.86
N PRO A 302 -4.36 9.67 -4.17
CA PRO A 302 -5.34 10.17 -5.15
C PRO A 302 -6.69 9.40 -5.08
N PHE A 303 -6.63 8.14 -4.64
CA PHE A 303 -7.77 7.27 -4.34
C PHE A 303 -8.74 7.86 -3.30
N LEU A 304 -8.34 8.84 -2.49
CA LEU A 304 -9.20 9.43 -1.45
C LEU A 304 -10.03 10.63 -1.93
N ASN A 305 -9.57 11.40 -2.92
CA ASN A 305 -10.37 12.44 -3.56
C ASN A 305 -11.67 11.86 -4.16
N ILE A 306 -11.60 10.59 -4.56
CA ILE A 306 -12.71 9.85 -5.15
C ILE A 306 -13.45 8.97 -4.13
N TYR A 307 -13.04 8.97 -2.86
CA TYR A 307 -13.68 8.23 -1.77
C TYR A 307 -15.14 8.65 -1.56
N ASN A 308 -15.45 9.93 -1.77
CA ASN A 308 -16.80 10.48 -1.71
C ASN A 308 -17.70 10.00 -2.87
N TYR A 309 -17.16 9.42 -3.94
CA TYR A 309 -17.98 8.70 -4.93
C TYR A 309 -18.49 7.36 -4.43
N ILE A 310 -17.81 6.77 -3.43
CA ILE A 310 -18.00 5.41 -2.98
C ILE A 310 -18.70 5.37 -1.61
N THR A 311 -18.34 6.26 -0.68
CA THR A 311 -18.87 6.27 0.69
C THR A 311 -19.39 7.65 1.12
N HIS A 312 -20.22 7.70 2.17
CA HIS A 312 -20.63 8.94 2.86
C HIS A 312 -19.63 9.43 3.92
N GLY A 313 -18.36 9.03 3.85
CA GLY A 313 -17.36 9.27 4.90
C GLY A 313 -17.00 10.75 5.13
N THR A 314 -16.28 11.01 6.22
CA THR A 314 -15.94 12.35 6.74
C THR A 314 -14.60 12.90 6.27
N CYS A 315 -13.99 12.33 5.22
CA CYS A 315 -12.80 12.92 4.65
C CYS A 315 -13.12 14.33 4.12
N GLN A 316 -12.62 15.36 4.81
CA GLN A 316 -12.89 16.78 4.57
C GLN A 316 -12.22 17.28 3.26
N GLN A 317 -12.53 16.66 2.12
CA GLN A 317 -12.10 17.09 0.80
C GLN A 317 -13.33 17.50 0.00
N LEU A 318 -13.89 18.65 0.34
CA LEU A 318 -15.08 19.19 -0.33
C LEU A 318 -14.76 19.81 -1.71
N ASP A 319 -13.49 20.07 -2.06
CA ASP A 319 -13.11 20.79 -3.30
C ASP A 319 -12.05 20.09 -4.17
N GLY A 320 -11.81 18.78 -3.98
CA GLY A 320 -10.75 18.04 -4.69
C GLY A 320 -11.13 17.62 -6.12
N ILE A 321 -12.41 17.44 -6.44
CA ILE A 321 -12.85 17.00 -7.77
C ILE A 321 -13.25 18.19 -8.63
N ILE A 322 -12.59 18.35 -9.78
CA ILE A 322 -12.87 19.41 -10.74
C ILE A 322 -13.50 18.81 -11.99
N PHE A 323 -14.64 19.37 -12.43
CA PHE A 323 -15.36 18.90 -13.62
C PHE A 323 -15.01 19.67 -14.89
N ASN A 324 -14.29 20.79 -14.76
CA ASN A 324 -13.89 21.66 -15.85
C ASN A 324 -12.37 21.63 -16.03
N THR A 325 -11.92 21.32 -17.25
CA THR A 325 -10.49 21.20 -17.57
C THR A 325 -9.74 22.52 -17.54
N ILE A 326 -10.37 23.60 -17.97
CA ILE A 326 -9.79 24.94 -17.95
C ILE A 326 -9.56 25.34 -16.50
N ASP A 327 -10.54 25.14 -15.61
CA ASP A 327 -10.41 25.44 -14.19
C ASP A 327 -9.35 24.57 -13.50
N TYR A 328 -9.23 23.31 -13.93
CA TYR A 328 -8.23 22.37 -13.41
C TYR A 328 -6.80 22.85 -13.73
N PHE A 329 -6.53 23.22 -14.98
CA PHE A 329 -5.18 23.63 -15.40
C PHE A 329 -4.85 25.10 -15.11
N ASN A 330 -5.84 25.96 -14.88
CA ASN A 330 -5.62 27.38 -14.55
C ASN A 330 -5.31 27.64 -13.06
N HIS A 331 -5.50 26.64 -12.20
CA HIS A 331 -5.21 26.73 -10.76
C HIS A 331 -4.17 25.68 -10.36
N SER A 332 -3.76 25.71 -9.09
CA SER A 332 -2.99 24.60 -8.52
C SER A 332 -3.77 23.29 -8.67
N THR A 333 -3.15 22.30 -9.33
CA THR A 333 -3.62 20.92 -9.52
C THR A 333 -3.34 20.03 -8.31
N LYS A 334 -2.58 20.55 -7.33
CA LYS A 334 -2.24 19.86 -6.08
C LYS A 334 -3.51 19.40 -5.36
N GLU A 335 -3.54 18.12 -4.97
CA GLU A 335 -4.65 17.49 -4.25
C GLU A 335 -5.98 17.53 -5.02
N LYS A 336 -5.94 17.73 -6.35
CA LYS A 336 -7.13 17.75 -7.19
C LYS A 336 -7.14 16.65 -8.22
N THR A 337 -8.34 16.16 -8.49
CA THR A 337 -8.65 15.13 -9.47
C THR A 337 -9.61 15.70 -10.51
N LEU A 338 -9.26 15.58 -11.79
CA LEU A 338 -10.11 15.95 -12.91
C LEU A 338 -11.11 14.83 -13.20
N HIS A 339 -12.40 15.15 -13.22
CA HIS A 339 -13.45 14.26 -13.69
C HIS A 339 -13.47 14.22 -15.22
N ILE A 340 -13.38 13.02 -15.80
CA ILE A 340 -13.27 12.81 -17.26
C ILE A 340 -14.60 12.35 -17.86
N ALA A 341 -15.20 11.29 -17.31
CA ALA A 341 -16.43 10.70 -17.82
C ALA A 341 -17.19 9.97 -16.70
N GLY A 342 -18.50 9.75 -16.91
CA GLY A 342 -19.40 9.24 -15.87
C GLY A 342 -20.45 10.27 -15.48
N GLU A 343 -21.67 9.83 -15.20
CA GLU A 343 -22.78 10.72 -14.79
C GLU A 343 -22.97 10.80 -13.27
N SER A 344 -22.15 10.11 -12.48
CA SER A 344 -22.27 10.12 -11.03
C SER A 344 -21.71 11.42 -10.45
N ARG A 345 -22.54 12.18 -9.74
CA ARG A 345 -22.06 13.24 -8.83
C ARG A 345 -21.53 12.62 -7.52
N PRO A 346 -20.59 13.28 -6.83
CA PRO A 346 -20.15 12.85 -5.50
C PRO A 346 -21.33 12.67 -4.55
N LEU A 347 -21.27 11.68 -3.67
CA LEU A 347 -22.31 11.47 -2.67
C LEU A 347 -22.31 12.66 -1.70
N LYS A 348 -23.50 13.18 -1.39
CA LYS A 348 -23.62 14.25 -0.40
C LYS A 348 -23.24 13.69 0.97
N GLN A 349 -22.41 14.42 1.71
CA GLN A 349 -22.13 14.12 3.10
C GLN A 349 -23.44 14.16 3.90
N LYS A 350 -23.61 13.22 4.83
CA LYS A 350 -24.75 13.24 5.74
C LYS A 350 -24.46 14.28 6.83
N ASP A 351 -25.36 15.24 7.03
CA ASP A 351 -25.31 16.11 8.20
C ASP A 351 -25.35 15.23 9.45
N LEU A 352 -24.35 15.38 10.32
CA LEU A 352 -24.30 14.76 11.63
C LEU A 352 -25.39 15.38 12.50
N ALA A 353 -26.64 14.93 12.33
CA ALA A 353 -27.61 15.01 13.41
C ALA A 353 -26.98 14.27 14.59
N LYS A 354 -26.74 14.99 15.70
CA LYS A 354 -26.19 14.47 16.97
C LYS A 354 -26.69 13.05 17.21
N ILE A 355 -25.86 12.06 16.91
CA ILE A 355 -26.10 10.70 17.32
C ILE A 355 -25.92 10.74 18.83
N SER A 356 -27.05 10.61 19.53
CA SER A 356 -27.10 10.41 20.97
C SER A 356 -26.17 9.26 21.33
N SER A 357 -25.36 9.49 22.35
CA SER A 357 -24.42 8.56 22.97
C SER A 357 -25.14 7.41 23.68
N ASP A 358 -25.94 6.63 22.94
CA ASP A 358 -26.57 5.44 23.48
C ASP A 358 -25.83 4.19 23.00
N LYS A 359 -25.10 3.62 23.95
CA LYS A 359 -24.51 2.28 23.97
C LYS A 359 -23.47 2.01 22.88
N VAL A 360 -22.29 2.59 23.10
CA VAL A 360 -21.05 1.92 22.70
C VAL A 360 -20.93 0.71 23.63
N ASP A 361 -21.15 -0.50 23.10
CA ASP A 361 -20.69 -1.72 23.74
C ASP A 361 -19.16 -1.60 23.91
N GLU A 362 -18.70 -1.41 25.13
CA GLU A 362 -17.27 -1.33 25.51
C GLU A 362 -16.53 -2.67 25.41
N ASN A 363 -17.00 -3.59 24.56
CA ASN A 363 -16.39 -4.91 24.36
C ASN A 363 -16.16 -5.20 22.89
N ILE A 364 -15.24 -4.46 22.26
CA ILE A 364 -14.33 -5.03 21.25
C ILE A 364 -12.97 -4.35 21.47
N ASP A 365 -12.16 -5.01 22.28
CA ASP A 365 -10.71 -4.99 22.16
C ASP A 365 -10.35 -5.36 20.71
N ASP A 366 -9.41 -4.66 20.09
CA ASP A 366 -8.29 -5.30 19.38
C ASP A 366 -7.48 -4.29 18.53
N ASN A 367 -6.23 -4.10 18.94
CA ASN A 367 -5.16 -3.45 18.20
C ASN A 367 -4.76 -4.30 16.98
N TYR A 368 -5.52 -4.24 15.88
CA TYR A 368 -5.17 -4.94 14.63
C TYR A 368 -4.29 -4.11 13.68
N MET A 369 -3.34 -4.78 13.03
CA MET A 369 -2.57 -4.24 11.90
C MET A 369 -3.46 -4.12 10.66
N THR A 370 -3.25 -3.10 9.82
CA THR A 370 -3.94 -3.00 8.52
C THR A 370 -2.94 -2.79 7.39
N LEU A 371 -2.75 -3.82 6.56
CA LEU A 371 -1.93 -3.75 5.34
C LEU A 371 -2.49 -2.64 4.40
N ARG A 372 -1.66 -1.67 4.01
CA ARG A 372 -2.09 -0.49 3.23
C ARG A 372 -1.60 -0.46 1.78
N TYR A 373 -0.43 -1.02 1.51
CA TYR A 373 0.16 -1.02 0.17
C TYR A 373 0.94 -2.32 -0.05
N ILE A 374 0.80 -2.89 -1.25
CA ILE A 374 1.56 -4.05 -1.71
C ILE A 374 2.19 -3.69 -3.05
N ASP A 375 3.52 -3.77 -3.12
CA ASP A 375 4.25 -3.60 -4.37
C ASP A 375 4.76 -4.94 -4.89
N SER A 376 4.13 -5.45 -5.95
CA SER A 376 4.60 -6.67 -6.62
C SER A 376 5.61 -6.39 -7.74
N THR A 377 6.00 -5.12 -7.95
CA THR A 377 6.76 -4.71 -9.15
C THR A 377 8.27 -4.69 -8.97
N ASN A 378 8.75 -4.86 -7.73
CA ASN A 378 10.17 -4.90 -7.43
C ASN A 378 10.75 -6.31 -7.57
N HIS A 379 11.86 -6.39 -8.30
CA HIS A 379 12.72 -7.56 -8.43
C HIS A 379 13.10 -8.08 -7.04
N HIS A 380 12.70 -9.30 -6.69
CA HIS A 380 13.17 -10.19 -5.60
C HIS A 380 14.25 -9.64 -4.62
N GLN A 381 13.98 -8.57 -3.86
CA GLN A 381 14.95 -7.87 -3.00
C GLN A 381 14.30 -7.28 -1.73
N SER A 382 13.27 -7.92 -1.19
CA SER A 382 12.49 -7.38 -0.06
C SER A 382 13.26 -7.31 1.25
N LEU A 383 14.34 -8.08 1.42
CA LEU A 383 15.26 -7.98 2.57
C LEU A 383 16.42 -7.03 2.28
N SER A 384 17.01 -7.14 1.08
CA SER A 384 18.20 -6.38 0.71
C SER A 384 17.90 -4.90 0.47
N LEU A 385 16.82 -4.56 -0.24
CA LEU A 385 16.53 -3.17 -0.62
C LEU A 385 16.22 -2.26 0.59
N PRO A 386 15.36 -2.65 1.56
CA PRO A 386 15.15 -1.86 2.77
C PRO A 386 16.42 -1.71 3.61
N ALA A 387 17.20 -2.78 3.73
CA ALA A 387 18.45 -2.77 4.47
C ALA A 387 19.51 -1.83 3.85
N VAL A 388 19.62 -1.83 2.52
CA VAL A 388 20.49 -0.91 1.76
C VAL A 388 19.99 0.53 1.90
N ALA A 389 18.68 0.78 1.78
CA ALA A 389 18.09 2.11 1.96
C ALA A 389 18.46 2.70 3.35
N LYS A 390 18.29 1.88 4.38
CA LYS A 390 18.61 2.22 5.78
C LYS A 390 20.10 2.49 5.99
N THR A 391 20.96 1.63 5.45
CA THR A 391 22.42 1.80 5.53
C THR A 391 22.88 3.08 4.82
N CYS A 392 22.27 3.41 3.69
CA CYS A 392 22.72 4.47 2.81
C CYS A 392 22.13 5.86 3.05
N GLY A 393 21.32 6.08 4.09
CA GLY A 393 20.81 7.44 4.30
C GLY A 393 19.51 7.77 3.56
N MET A 394 18.80 6.78 3.00
CA MET A 394 17.73 7.06 2.04
C MET A 394 16.39 6.43 2.38
N SER A 395 15.32 7.15 2.02
CA SER A 395 13.96 6.64 2.09
C SER A 395 13.74 5.55 1.03
N ILE A 396 13.18 4.42 1.46
CA ILE A 396 12.80 3.31 0.59
C ILE A 396 11.86 3.75 -0.53
N TYR A 397 10.96 4.71 -0.27
CA TYR A 397 10.01 5.21 -1.27
C TYR A 397 10.67 5.92 -2.46
N VAL A 398 11.85 6.50 -2.25
CA VAL A 398 12.63 7.09 -3.34
C VAL A 398 13.20 5.99 -4.25
N LEU A 399 13.50 4.81 -3.69
CA LEU A 399 14.07 3.67 -4.41
C LEU A 399 13.02 2.85 -5.16
N VAL A 400 11.80 2.78 -4.62
CA VAL A 400 10.64 2.05 -5.17
C VAL A 400 9.81 2.93 -6.12
N SER A 401 10.10 4.23 -6.22
CA SER A 401 9.39 5.14 -7.13
C SER A 401 9.66 4.80 -8.60
N SER A 402 8.58 4.72 -9.39
CA SER A 402 8.62 4.43 -10.84
C SER A 402 9.25 5.51 -11.71
N ARG A 403 9.55 6.70 -11.16
CA ARG A 403 10.28 7.75 -11.86
C ARG A 403 11.78 7.63 -11.57
N PRO A 404 12.65 7.43 -12.58
CA PRO A 404 14.08 7.49 -12.36
C PRO A 404 14.44 8.87 -11.81
N ASN A 405 15.12 8.88 -10.67
CA ASN A 405 15.57 10.12 -10.06
C ASN A 405 16.50 10.83 -11.06
N ARG A 406 16.23 12.10 -11.40
CA ARG A 406 17.03 12.85 -12.41
C ARG A 406 18.50 13.00 -12.02
N GLN A 407 18.83 12.80 -10.74
CA GLN A 407 20.18 12.82 -10.19
C GLN A 407 20.87 11.44 -10.12
N GLY A 408 20.23 10.38 -10.64
CA GLY A 408 20.70 9.00 -10.48
C GLY A 408 20.46 8.47 -9.06
N ARG A 409 20.61 7.15 -8.88
CA ARG A 409 20.68 6.56 -7.53
C ARG A 409 22.06 6.92 -6.93
N PRO A 410 22.15 7.25 -5.63
CA PRO A 410 23.44 7.46 -5.00
C PRO A 410 24.30 6.20 -5.12
N PRO A 411 25.61 6.32 -5.37
CA PRO A 411 26.48 5.16 -5.52
C PRO A 411 26.32 4.15 -4.38
N CYS A 412 26.17 4.61 -3.13
CA CYS A 412 25.90 3.76 -1.95
C CYS A 412 24.86 2.67 -2.19
N ILE A 413 23.74 3.01 -2.85
CA ILE A 413 22.66 2.06 -3.09
C ILE A 413 23.08 1.00 -4.09
N ASP A 414 23.57 1.43 -5.25
CA ASP A 414 23.76 0.52 -6.39
C ASP A 414 24.79 -0.56 -6.03
N TRP A 415 25.97 -0.18 -5.52
CA TRP A 415 26.99 -1.20 -5.20
C TRP A 415 26.64 -2.04 -3.96
N THR A 416 25.98 -1.47 -2.94
CA THR A 416 25.58 -2.27 -1.76
C THR A 416 24.51 -3.28 -2.16
N LEU A 417 23.53 -2.88 -2.98
CA LEU A 417 22.44 -3.73 -3.42
C LEU A 417 22.94 -4.83 -4.36
N ASP A 418 23.84 -4.52 -5.30
CA ASP A 418 24.45 -5.50 -6.21
C ASP A 418 25.20 -6.58 -5.43
N ILE A 419 26.07 -6.17 -4.49
CA ILE A 419 26.86 -7.10 -3.67
C ILE A 419 25.96 -7.95 -2.75
N MET A 420 24.94 -7.34 -2.13
CA MET A 420 24.02 -8.08 -1.26
C MET A 420 23.15 -9.07 -2.03
N THR A 421 22.70 -8.70 -3.23
CA THR A 421 21.89 -9.58 -4.09
C THR A 421 22.71 -10.81 -4.49
N ASP A 422 23.92 -10.60 -4.99
CA ASP A 422 24.79 -11.70 -5.43
C ASP A 422 25.20 -12.62 -4.28
N PHE A 423 25.53 -12.05 -3.11
CA PHE A 423 25.83 -12.85 -1.92
C PHE A 423 24.60 -13.63 -1.42
N THR A 424 23.41 -13.04 -1.46
CA THR A 424 22.16 -13.72 -1.07
C THR A 424 21.83 -14.86 -2.03
N LEU A 425 22.06 -14.68 -3.33
CA LEU A 425 21.87 -15.77 -4.30
C LEU A 425 22.88 -16.92 -4.11
N LEU A 426 24.13 -16.62 -3.73
CA LEU A 426 25.16 -17.63 -3.51
C LEU A 426 25.03 -18.34 -2.14
N PHE A 427 24.68 -17.60 -1.08
CA PHE A 427 24.79 -18.05 0.31
C PHE A 427 23.48 -17.93 1.10
N GLY A 428 22.38 -17.46 0.50
CA GLY A 428 21.07 -17.29 1.16
C GLY A 428 20.31 -18.58 1.46
N HIS A 429 20.90 -19.74 1.16
CA HIS A 429 20.31 -21.05 1.43
C HIS A 429 20.55 -21.56 2.86
N ASP A 430 21.31 -20.82 3.71
CA ASP A 430 21.53 -21.18 5.12
C ASP A 430 21.83 -19.92 5.94
N LEU A 431 21.21 -19.75 7.12
CA LEU A 431 21.49 -18.64 8.05
C LEU A 431 22.91 -18.65 8.62
N GLN A 432 23.56 -19.82 8.67
CA GLN A 432 24.95 -19.96 9.09
C GLN A 432 25.94 -19.39 8.06
N THR A 433 25.52 -19.26 6.80
CA THR A 433 26.33 -18.68 5.72
C THR A 433 25.82 -17.30 5.28
N TRP A 434 24.53 -17.03 5.42
CA TRP A 434 23.91 -15.74 5.14
C TRP A 434 24.00 -14.78 6.34
N ASN A 435 25.22 -14.39 6.73
CA ASN A 435 25.46 -13.44 7.83
C ASN A 435 26.71 -12.56 7.60
N SER A 436 26.82 -11.49 8.37
CA SER A 436 27.89 -10.50 8.21
C SER A 436 29.30 -11.01 8.57
N GLU A 437 29.41 -12.07 9.37
CA GLU A 437 30.68 -12.73 9.71
C GLU A 437 31.18 -13.59 8.54
N TYR A 438 30.31 -14.45 8.01
CA TYR A 438 30.60 -15.29 6.85
C TYR A 438 30.87 -14.43 5.61
N PHE A 439 30.09 -13.37 5.39
CA PHE A 439 30.41 -12.35 4.39
C PHE A 439 31.85 -11.82 4.56
N GLY A 440 32.26 -11.50 5.79
CA GLY A 440 33.63 -11.10 6.09
C GLY A 440 34.68 -12.15 5.72
N LYS A 441 34.41 -13.44 5.99
CA LYS A 441 35.29 -14.56 5.61
C LYS A 441 35.42 -14.69 4.09
N VAL A 442 34.30 -14.62 3.37
CA VAL A 442 34.25 -14.70 1.90
C VAL A 442 34.99 -13.52 1.27
N VAL A 443 34.76 -12.29 1.73
CA VAL A 443 35.49 -11.11 1.25
C VAL A 443 36.99 -11.25 1.47
N ASN A 444 37.42 -11.71 2.64
CA ASN A 444 38.84 -11.96 2.91
C ASN A 444 39.42 -13.03 1.97
N SER A 445 38.65 -14.07 1.65
CA SER A 445 39.04 -15.06 0.64
C SER A 445 39.20 -14.40 -0.73
N ILE A 446 38.21 -13.63 -1.20
CA ILE A 446 38.26 -12.94 -2.49
C ILE A 446 39.47 -12.02 -2.60
N ILE A 447 39.78 -11.26 -1.54
CA ILE A 447 40.95 -10.37 -1.50
C ILE A 447 42.25 -11.19 -1.62
N ARG A 448 42.32 -12.37 -0.98
CA ARG A 448 43.53 -13.19 -0.93
C ARG A 448 43.73 -14.08 -2.17
N THR A 449 42.66 -14.69 -2.68
CA THR A 449 42.70 -15.75 -3.70
C THR A 449 42.00 -15.37 -5.00
N GLY A 450 41.23 -14.29 -5.02
CA GLY A 450 40.41 -13.90 -6.16
C GLY A 450 39.10 -14.67 -6.32
N SER A 451 38.74 -15.53 -5.35
CA SER A 451 37.53 -16.35 -5.35
C SER A 451 36.88 -16.41 -3.96
N THR A 452 35.64 -16.89 -3.89
CA THR A 452 34.89 -16.98 -2.62
C THR A 452 35.50 -17.99 -1.64
N GLY A 453 36.35 -18.91 -2.13
CA GLY A 453 37.04 -19.92 -1.32
C GLY A 453 36.20 -21.16 -1.03
N VAL A 454 35.01 -21.25 -1.62
CA VAL A 454 34.08 -22.38 -1.51
C VAL A 454 33.58 -22.79 -2.88
N VAL A 455 33.15 -24.05 -3.03
CA VAL A 455 32.55 -24.54 -4.28
C VAL A 455 31.12 -24.02 -4.33
N VAL A 456 30.82 -23.17 -5.31
CA VAL A 456 29.47 -22.65 -5.58
C VAL A 456 28.92 -23.23 -6.87
N GLU A 457 27.59 -23.37 -6.95
CA GLU A 457 26.92 -23.94 -8.13
C GLU A 457 26.99 -23.01 -9.35
N ASP A 458 26.84 -21.70 -9.14
CA ASP A 458 26.88 -20.70 -10.21
C ASP A 458 28.24 -19.98 -10.27
N SER A 459 29.14 -20.52 -11.10
CA SER A 459 30.48 -19.94 -11.33
C SER A 459 30.45 -18.55 -11.99
N ALA A 460 29.43 -18.22 -12.77
CA ALA A 460 29.35 -16.92 -13.44
C ALA A 460 28.94 -15.82 -12.43
N LEU A 461 27.99 -16.15 -11.56
CA LEU A 461 27.60 -15.33 -10.42
C LEU A 461 28.77 -15.13 -9.44
N GLU A 462 29.54 -16.19 -9.15
CA GLU A 462 30.73 -16.10 -8.29
C GLU A 462 31.76 -15.09 -8.82
N GLN A 463 32.03 -15.13 -10.12
CA GLN A 463 32.98 -14.23 -10.78
C GLN A 463 32.46 -12.79 -10.76
N ARG A 464 31.17 -12.57 -11.03
CA ARG A 464 30.55 -11.24 -10.93
C ARG A 464 30.70 -10.66 -9.52
N PHE A 465 30.32 -11.44 -8.50
CA PHE A 465 30.43 -11.06 -7.09
C PHE A 465 31.88 -10.74 -6.70
N SER A 466 32.82 -11.63 -7.05
CA SER A 466 34.24 -11.48 -6.72
C SER A 466 34.86 -10.24 -7.37
N ASN A 467 34.47 -9.93 -8.61
CA ASN A 467 34.93 -8.73 -9.30
C ASN A 467 34.36 -7.45 -8.67
N ALA A 468 33.06 -7.43 -8.34
CA ALA A 468 32.42 -6.30 -7.67
C ALA A 468 33.07 -5.99 -6.31
N ILE A 469 33.38 -7.02 -5.51
CA ILE A 469 34.11 -6.88 -4.25
C ILE A 469 35.51 -6.29 -4.48
N ARG A 470 36.27 -6.83 -5.44
CA ARG A 470 37.64 -6.38 -5.71
C ARG A 470 37.68 -4.92 -6.17
N GLU A 471 36.79 -4.54 -7.08
CA GLU A 471 36.66 -3.17 -7.56
C GLU A 471 36.37 -2.20 -6.40
N LYS A 472 35.42 -2.56 -5.53
CA LYS A 472 35.03 -1.70 -4.41
C LYS A 472 36.09 -1.59 -3.32
N VAL A 473 36.83 -2.67 -3.04
CA VAL A 473 37.94 -2.66 -2.08
C VAL A 473 39.11 -1.80 -2.60
N THR A 474 39.30 -1.70 -3.92
CA THR A 474 40.34 -0.83 -4.52
C THR A 474 39.97 0.65 -4.57
N ASP A 475 38.67 0.98 -4.44
CA ASP A 475 38.17 2.35 -4.43
C ASP A 475 38.44 3.04 -3.08
N ARG A 476 39.47 3.88 -3.03
CA ARG A 476 39.87 4.66 -1.84
C ARG A 476 39.04 5.92 -1.61
N SER A 477 38.06 6.22 -2.46
CA SER A 477 37.32 7.49 -2.43
C SER A 477 36.15 7.50 -1.44
N THR A 478 35.67 6.32 -0.99
CA THR A 478 34.47 6.19 -0.14
C THR A 478 34.73 5.39 1.13
N GLY A 479 35.12 6.05 2.24
CA GLY A 479 35.04 5.50 3.62
C GLY A 479 35.49 4.04 3.81
N ASN A 480 34.78 3.30 4.68
CA ASN A 480 34.96 1.85 4.88
C ASN A 480 33.77 1.10 4.24
N PRO A 481 33.83 0.76 2.93
CA PRO A 481 32.68 0.22 2.19
C PRO A 481 32.27 -1.18 2.67
N LEU A 482 33.22 -1.97 3.16
CA LEU A 482 32.93 -3.31 3.71
C LEU A 482 32.15 -3.24 5.02
N ALA A 483 32.41 -2.23 5.86
CA ALA A 483 31.65 -2.01 7.09
C ALA A 483 30.19 -1.65 6.77
N GLN A 484 29.95 -0.86 5.73
CA GLN A 484 28.59 -0.49 5.28
C GLN A 484 27.81 -1.72 4.79
N ILE A 485 28.39 -2.58 3.95
CA ILE A 485 27.73 -3.81 3.50
C ILE A 485 27.41 -4.73 4.69
N LYS A 486 28.36 -4.88 5.64
CA LYS A 486 28.11 -5.66 6.86
C LYS A 486 26.92 -5.11 7.65
N THR A 487 26.83 -3.79 7.81
CA THR A 487 25.68 -3.15 8.45
C THR A 487 24.38 -3.38 7.69
N ALA A 488 24.40 -3.37 6.37
CA ALA A 488 23.23 -3.71 5.56
C ALA A 488 22.82 -5.19 5.74
N PHE A 489 23.78 -6.13 5.79
CA PHE A 489 23.48 -7.52 6.13
C PHE A 489 22.87 -7.67 7.52
N ASP A 490 23.41 -6.97 8.52
CA ASP A 490 22.84 -7.02 9.86
C ASP A 490 21.38 -6.53 9.86
N TYR A 491 21.05 -5.44 9.15
CA TYR A 491 19.66 -4.98 9.01
C TYR A 491 18.76 -5.97 8.25
N ALA A 492 19.27 -6.64 7.21
CA ALA A 492 18.52 -7.65 6.47
C ALA A 492 18.25 -8.90 7.30
N GLN A 493 19.26 -9.42 8.01
CA GLN A 493 19.11 -10.53 8.94
C GLN A 493 18.16 -10.17 10.09
N LEU A 494 18.25 -8.94 10.59
CA LEU A 494 17.36 -8.43 11.61
C LEU A 494 15.91 -8.44 11.14
N SER A 495 15.66 -7.99 9.92
CA SER A 495 14.34 -8.01 9.28
C SER A 495 13.80 -9.44 9.13
N TYR A 496 14.65 -10.39 8.73
CA TYR A 496 14.31 -11.79 8.61
C TYR A 496 13.96 -12.46 9.96
N LEU A 497 14.69 -12.13 11.04
CA LEU A 497 14.40 -12.68 12.36
C LEU A 497 13.06 -12.18 12.92
N ILE A 498 12.68 -10.92 12.65
CA ILE A 498 11.34 -10.40 13.00
C ILE A 498 10.26 -11.25 12.31
N HIS A 499 10.46 -11.55 11.02
CA HIS A 499 9.51 -12.31 10.24
C HIS A 499 9.25 -13.70 10.84
N THR A 500 10.32 -14.47 11.05
CA THR A 500 10.25 -15.84 11.59
C THR A 500 9.74 -15.90 13.03
N ALA A 501 9.91 -14.84 13.82
CA ALA A 501 9.34 -14.75 15.17
C ALA A 501 7.82 -14.50 15.17
N TYR A 502 7.26 -13.95 14.08
CA TYR A 502 5.85 -13.58 13.98
C TYR A 502 5.02 -14.65 13.25
N TYR A 503 5.55 -15.21 12.18
CA TYR A 503 4.94 -16.29 11.41
C TYR A 503 5.71 -17.57 11.75
N THR A 504 5.10 -18.51 12.49
CA THR A 504 5.70 -19.76 12.97
C THR A 504 6.05 -20.75 11.85
N SER A 505 6.50 -20.29 10.69
CA SER A 505 7.03 -21.12 9.60
C SER A 505 8.57 -21.07 9.61
N HIS A 506 9.18 -22.24 9.41
CA HIS A 506 10.64 -22.41 9.29
C HIS A 506 11.11 -22.12 7.86
N ASP A 507 10.49 -21.14 7.20
CA ASP A 507 10.74 -20.85 5.79
C ASP A 507 12.14 -20.23 5.63
N MET A 508 12.85 -20.61 4.57
CA MET A 508 14.24 -20.20 4.35
C MET A 508 14.35 -18.70 4.01
N PRO A 509 15.51 -18.04 4.20
CA PRO A 509 15.73 -16.63 3.83
C PRO A 509 15.24 -16.24 2.43
N SER A 510 15.40 -17.13 1.46
CA SER A 510 14.90 -16.96 0.09
C SER A 510 13.36 -16.97 -0.05
N GLN A 511 12.64 -17.63 0.84
CA GLN A 511 11.18 -17.67 0.88
C GLN A 511 10.60 -16.51 1.70
N VAL A 512 11.32 -16.06 2.73
CA VAL A 512 10.97 -14.89 3.56
C VAL A 512 11.16 -13.57 2.82
N GLU A 513 11.84 -13.57 1.67
CA GLU A 513 11.84 -12.44 0.74
C GLU A 513 10.45 -12.07 0.16
N GLN A 514 9.35 -12.59 0.70
CA GLN A 514 7.99 -12.32 0.24
C GLN A 514 7.03 -11.72 1.28
N LEU A 515 7.47 -11.26 2.45
CA LEU A 515 6.54 -10.91 3.56
C LEU A 515 6.88 -9.58 4.32
N PRO A 516 5.88 -8.76 4.77
CA PRO A 516 6.10 -7.42 5.38
C PRO A 516 6.28 -7.37 6.92
N LEU A 517 6.84 -6.25 7.43
CA LEU A 517 7.28 -6.00 8.83
C LEU A 517 6.76 -4.64 9.40
N GLY A 518 6.95 -4.32 10.71
CA GLY A 518 6.35 -3.14 11.39
C GLY A 518 7.21 -2.32 12.41
N ILE A 519 6.70 -1.16 12.86
CA ILE A 519 7.41 -0.10 13.63
C ILE A 519 6.70 0.19 14.97
N TYR A 520 7.38 0.79 15.94
CA TYR A 520 6.80 1.40 17.15
C TYR A 520 7.12 2.90 17.20
N GLU A 521 6.17 3.79 17.51
CA GLU A 521 6.40 5.24 17.62
C GLU A 521 5.97 5.80 18.99
N LEU A 522 6.71 6.80 19.46
CA LEU A 522 6.43 7.65 20.62
C LEU A 522 6.33 9.10 20.18
N LEU A 523 5.19 9.73 20.42
CA LEU A 523 4.99 11.18 20.24
C LEU A 523 5.57 11.93 21.44
N LEU A 524 6.53 12.81 21.18
CA LEU A 524 7.24 13.55 22.22
C LEU A 524 6.45 14.75 22.74
N GLU A 525 5.47 15.26 21.98
CA GLU A 525 4.58 16.34 22.43
C GLU A 525 3.75 15.93 23.66
N THR A 526 3.27 14.69 23.67
CA THR A 526 2.46 14.12 24.76
C THR A 526 3.30 13.34 25.79
N PHE A 527 4.62 13.31 25.62
CA PHE A 527 5.50 12.55 26.50
C PHE A 527 5.66 13.25 27.85
N VAL A 528 5.40 12.50 28.93
CA VAL A 528 5.61 12.96 30.30
C VAL A 528 6.74 12.14 30.90
N TYR A 529 7.83 12.83 31.28
CA TYR A 529 8.96 12.18 31.95
C TYR A 529 8.51 11.55 33.27
N LYS A 530 8.84 10.26 33.43
CA LYS A 530 8.68 9.52 34.69
C LYS A 530 9.97 8.75 34.97
N PRO A 531 10.64 9.00 36.11
CA PRO A 531 11.87 8.27 36.44
C PRO A 531 11.55 6.78 36.62
N THR A 532 12.45 5.93 36.14
CA THR A 532 12.32 4.47 36.32
C THR A 532 13.07 4.04 37.56
N THR A 533 12.36 3.48 38.54
CA THR A 533 12.97 2.86 39.71
C THR A 533 13.68 1.56 39.30
N PRO A 534 14.98 1.37 39.61
CA PRO A 534 15.67 0.12 39.38
C PRO A 534 15.02 -1.02 40.16
N MET A 535 14.86 -2.18 39.53
CA MET A 535 14.42 -3.41 40.21
C MET A 535 15.56 -4.41 40.18
N VAL A 536 15.89 -5.01 41.33
CA VAL A 536 16.95 -6.00 41.45
C VAL A 536 16.33 -7.33 41.85
N ILE A 537 16.76 -8.41 41.22
CA ILE A 537 16.34 -9.75 41.64
C ILE A 537 17.11 -10.14 42.90
N GLU A 538 16.38 -10.40 43.97
CA GLU A 538 16.90 -10.89 45.25
C GLU A 538 16.06 -12.10 45.69
N ASN A 539 16.71 -13.24 45.91
CA ASN A 539 16.05 -14.51 46.22
C ASN A 539 14.96 -14.90 45.19
N GLY A 540 15.18 -14.58 43.91
CA GLY A 540 14.21 -14.86 42.85
C GLY A 540 13.00 -13.90 42.76
N GLU A 541 12.88 -12.90 43.63
CA GLU A 541 11.84 -11.88 43.58
C GLU A 541 12.38 -10.52 43.09
N GLN A 542 11.56 -9.75 42.39
CA GLN A 542 11.95 -8.41 41.91
C GLN A 542 11.71 -7.37 43.01
N ILE A 543 12.80 -6.86 43.59
CA ILE A 543 12.76 -5.87 44.66
C ILE A 543 13.05 -4.46 44.11
N PRO A 544 12.13 -3.49 44.28
CA PRO A 544 12.35 -2.12 43.85
C PRO A 544 13.37 -1.42 44.76
N GLN A 545 14.37 -0.79 44.16
CA GLN A 545 15.43 -0.06 44.86
C GLN A 545 15.09 1.43 44.92
N HIS A 546 14.24 1.82 45.88
CA HIS A 546 13.73 3.21 45.96
C HIS A 546 14.81 4.26 46.28
N ASP A 547 15.89 3.86 46.94
CA ASP A 547 17.00 4.75 47.33
C ASP A 547 18.10 4.85 46.26
N LEU A 548 17.98 4.08 45.17
CA LEU A 548 18.96 4.05 44.09
C LEU A 548 18.31 4.50 42.78
N ASN A 549 19.06 5.27 41.98
CA ASN A 549 18.65 5.70 40.65
C ASN A 549 19.63 5.17 39.60
N PHE A 550 19.16 5.07 38.37
CA PHE A 550 20.04 4.88 37.23
C PHE A 550 20.85 6.16 36.98
N GLU A 551 22.15 6.00 36.73
CA GLU A 551 23.05 7.04 36.25
C GLU A 551 22.96 7.07 34.71
N ILE A 552 22.82 8.25 34.10
CA ILE A 552 22.53 8.38 32.67
C ILE A 552 23.53 9.33 32.02
N ASP A 553 24.28 8.81 31.05
CA ASP A 553 25.22 9.57 30.22
C ASP A 553 24.71 9.61 28.77
N ILE A 554 24.58 10.80 28.19
CA ILE A 554 24.16 10.99 26.78
C ILE A 554 25.35 11.49 25.96
N ILE A 555 25.70 10.73 24.91
CA ILE A 555 26.81 11.01 24.01
C ILE A 555 26.23 11.24 22.61
N ALA A 556 26.17 12.49 22.17
CA ALA A 556 25.72 12.83 20.81
C ALA A 556 26.91 13.03 19.86
N THR A 557 26.81 12.54 18.63
CA THR A 557 27.74 12.89 17.55
C THR A 557 27.29 14.22 16.94
N PRO A 558 28.01 15.32 17.18
CA PRO A 558 27.60 16.63 16.67
C PRO A 558 27.68 16.66 15.14
N THR A 559 26.76 17.40 14.53
CA THR A 559 26.87 17.83 13.12
C THR A 559 28.07 18.77 12.94
N PRO A 560 28.60 18.95 11.72
CA PRO A 560 29.71 19.90 11.49
C PRO A 560 29.44 21.31 12.03
N GLU A 561 28.20 21.78 11.96
CA GLU A 561 27.76 23.07 12.50
C GLU A 561 27.73 23.11 14.04
N GLU A 562 27.34 22.00 14.68
CA GLU A 562 27.34 21.87 16.14
C GLU A 562 28.76 21.69 16.69
N ALA A 563 29.59 20.92 15.99
CA ALA A 563 30.98 20.67 16.34
C ALA A 563 31.81 21.96 16.35
N ALA A 564 31.52 22.90 15.44
CA ALA A 564 32.16 24.21 15.41
C ALA A 564 31.86 25.10 16.62
N LYS A 565 30.84 24.76 17.42
CA LYS A 565 30.43 25.50 18.63
C LYS A 565 30.95 24.88 19.93
N LEU A 566 31.55 23.70 19.87
CA LEU A 566 32.08 22.99 21.03
C LEU A 566 33.51 23.42 21.33
N SER A 567 33.86 23.42 22.61
CA SER A 567 35.24 23.58 23.07
C SER A 567 36.07 22.32 22.78
N ALA A 568 37.40 22.48 22.75
CA ALA A 568 38.32 21.35 22.57
C ALA A 568 38.18 20.30 23.70
N GLU A 569 37.87 20.75 24.92
CA GLU A 569 37.66 19.89 26.09
C GLU A 569 36.40 19.02 25.95
N GLU A 570 35.31 19.58 25.41
CA GLU A 570 34.07 18.84 25.14
C GLU A 570 34.25 17.80 24.04
N ILE A 571 34.98 18.14 22.98
CA ILE A 571 35.30 17.21 21.88
C ILE A 571 36.11 16.03 22.41
N GLU A 572 37.11 16.31 23.25
CA GLU A 572 37.97 15.27 23.83
C GLU A 572 37.21 14.38 24.81
N LYS A 573 36.31 14.94 25.61
CA LYS A 573 35.41 14.18 26.47
C LYS A 573 34.50 13.24 25.66
N ILE A 574 33.90 13.73 24.57
CA ILE A 574 33.08 12.90 23.68
C ILE A 574 33.91 11.77 23.07
N ARG A 575 35.14 12.05 22.65
CA ARG A 575 36.05 11.04 22.09
C ARG A 575 36.36 9.94 23.11
N ALA A 576 36.74 10.31 24.33
CA ALA A 576 37.05 9.37 25.41
C ALA A 576 35.85 8.50 25.78
N SER A 577 34.66 9.09 25.94
CA SER A 577 33.44 8.33 26.25
C SER A 577 33.04 7.36 25.14
N ARG A 578 33.29 7.68 23.87
CA ARG A 578 33.06 6.75 22.74
C ARG A 578 34.05 5.58 22.73
N GLU A 579 35.31 5.83 23.06
CA GLU A 579 36.33 4.77 23.15
C GLU A 579 36.00 3.80 24.28
N GLU A 580 35.60 4.31 25.44
CA GLU A 580 35.10 3.50 26.55
C GLU A 580 33.90 2.64 26.12
N LEU A 581 32.91 3.25 25.47
CA LEU A 581 31.71 2.55 24.99
C LEU A 581 32.02 1.48 23.93
N THR A 582 33.02 1.72 23.09
CA THR A 582 33.49 0.77 22.07
C THR A 582 34.04 -0.50 22.74
N ASN A 583 34.85 -0.35 23.78
CA ASN A 583 35.38 -1.50 24.53
C ASN A 583 34.27 -2.30 25.24
N ILE A 584 33.29 -1.60 25.84
CA ILE A 584 32.18 -2.25 26.54
C ILE A 584 31.34 -3.08 25.56
N ILE A 585 30.98 -2.51 24.41
CA ILE A 585 30.10 -3.20 23.45
C ILE A 585 30.82 -4.38 22.77
N GLU A 586 32.14 -4.30 22.57
CA GLU A 586 32.96 -5.41 22.07
C GLU A 586 32.92 -6.59 23.04
N GLN A 587 33.13 -6.34 24.34
CA GLN A 587 33.00 -7.38 25.38
C GLN A 587 31.60 -7.99 25.44
N TRP A 588 30.55 -7.17 25.28
CA TRP A 588 29.18 -7.68 25.24
C TRP A 588 28.92 -8.54 24.01
N SER A 589 29.48 -8.15 22.85
CA SER A 589 29.40 -8.91 21.60
C SER A 589 30.02 -10.30 21.76
N GLU A 590 31.21 -10.41 22.35
CA GLU A 590 31.87 -11.69 22.62
C GLU A 590 31.04 -12.58 23.53
N ARG A 591 30.37 -11.99 24.54
CA ARG A 591 29.51 -12.72 25.47
C ARG A 591 28.25 -13.28 24.79
N TYR A 592 27.67 -12.53 23.85
CA TYR A 592 26.54 -13.01 23.02
C TYR A 592 26.96 -14.01 21.94
N GLN A 593 28.25 -14.07 21.58
CA GLN A 593 28.82 -15.06 20.66
C GLN A 593 29.07 -16.43 21.32
N GLY A 594 28.91 -16.54 22.65
CA GLY A 594 29.20 -17.74 23.44
C GLY A 594 28.63 -19.05 22.87
N SER A 595 29.34 -20.16 23.11
CA SER A 595 29.21 -21.47 22.48
C SER A 595 27.76 -21.89 22.16
N HIS A 596 27.45 -22.03 20.87
CA HIS A 596 26.25 -22.70 20.33
C HIS A 596 26.15 -24.19 20.68
N ILE A 597 26.70 -24.62 21.82
CA ILE A 597 26.55 -25.98 22.33
C ILE A 597 25.17 -26.00 22.99
N VAL A 598 24.15 -26.16 22.16
CA VAL A 598 22.87 -26.69 22.61
C VAL A 598 23.18 -28.07 23.17
N ASP A 599 23.07 -28.20 24.48
CA ASP A 599 23.06 -29.49 25.14
C ASP A 599 21.92 -30.28 24.49
N LEU A 600 22.25 -31.36 23.77
CA LEU A 600 21.29 -32.15 22.98
C LEU A 600 20.21 -32.82 23.86
N ASP A 601 20.34 -32.70 25.18
CA ASP A 601 19.39 -33.16 26.21
C ASP A 601 18.47 -32.05 26.77
N ALA A 602 18.60 -30.79 26.33
CA ALA A 602 17.73 -29.69 26.76
C ALA A 602 16.41 -29.65 25.96
N ASN A 603 15.31 -29.32 26.64
CA ASN A 603 13.98 -29.16 26.04
C ASN A 603 14.05 -28.23 24.81
N THR A 604 13.69 -28.74 23.62
CA THR A 604 13.99 -28.16 22.29
C THR A 604 13.54 -26.70 22.15
N ASP A 605 12.44 -26.33 22.80
CA ASP A 605 11.88 -24.97 22.75
C ASP A 605 12.74 -23.96 23.51
N THR A 606 13.32 -24.36 24.65
CA THR A 606 14.17 -23.48 25.46
C THR A 606 15.53 -23.20 24.81
N ALA A 607 16.08 -24.21 24.13
CA ALA A 607 17.31 -24.06 23.36
C ALA A 607 17.12 -23.14 22.14
N ALA A 608 15.99 -23.25 21.44
CA ALA A 608 15.65 -22.38 20.32
C ALA A 608 15.51 -20.91 20.75
N VAL A 609 14.80 -20.65 21.85
CA VAL A 609 14.66 -19.29 22.41
C VAL A 609 16.00 -18.70 22.84
N LEU A 610 16.85 -19.50 23.50
CA LEU A 610 18.19 -19.05 23.91
C LEU A 610 19.07 -18.72 22.69
N SER A 611 19.02 -19.56 21.66
CA SER A 611 19.75 -19.35 20.40
C SER A 611 19.31 -18.04 19.71
N GLN A 612 18.01 -17.78 19.64
CA GLN A 612 17.47 -16.52 19.11
C GLN A 612 17.92 -15.30 19.92
N ILE A 613 17.96 -15.40 21.26
CA ILE A 613 18.42 -14.31 22.14
C ILE A 613 19.92 -14.03 21.94
N LEU A 614 20.75 -15.08 21.87
CA LEU A 614 22.18 -14.95 21.62
C LEU A 614 22.44 -14.29 20.26
N HIS A 615 21.74 -14.77 19.21
CA HIS A 615 21.88 -14.26 17.86
C HIS A 615 21.43 -12.80 17.74
N ALA A 616 20.26 -12.45 18.28
CA ALA A 616 19.78 -11.07 18.31
C ALA A 616 20.70 -10.14 19.11
N GLY A 617 21.21 -10.60 20.26
CA GLY A 617 22.17 -9.87 21.08
C GLY A 617 23.47 -9.57 20.31
N HIS A 618 24.00 -10.56 19.60
CA HIS A 618 25.21 -10.41 18.78
C HIS A 618 24.99 -9.41 17.62
N ILE A 619 23.85 -9.49 16.91
CA ILE A 619 23.52 -8.53 15.84
C ILE A 619 23.44 -7.10 16.39
N VAL A 620 22.68 -6.88 17.47
CA VAL A 620 22.45 -5.55 18.04
C VAL A 620 23.75 -4.93 18.56
N THR A 621 24.57 -5.70 19.29
CA THR A 621 25.88 -5.24 19.77
C THR A 621 26.83 -4.95 18.60
N GLY A 622 26.81 -5.78 17.56
CA GLY A 622 27.54 -5.53 16.31
C GLY A 622 27.13 -4.24 15.60
N ILE A 623 25.82 -3.92 15.54
CA ILE A 623 25.33 -2.64 14.97
C ILE A 623 25.90 -1.47 15.77
N ILE A 624 25.76 -1.50 17.12
CA ILE A 624 26.26 -0.42 17.99
C ILE A 624 27.77 -0.23 17.82
N HIS A 625 28.54 -1.33 17.83
CA HIS A 625 30.00 -1.31 17.67
C HIS A 625 30.43 -0.66 16.34
N ARG A 626 29.87 -1.09 15.22
CA ARG A 626 30.23 -0.53 13.90
C ARG A 626 29.84 0.94 13.78
N ARG A 627 28.71 1.36 14.35
CA ARG A 627 28.26 2.76 14.37
C ARG A 627 29.20 3.64 15.19
N LEU A 628 29.73 3.14 16.32
CA LEU A 628 30.73 3.85 17.10
C LEU A 628 32.01 4.14 16.30
N ILE A 629 32.43 3.20 15.45
CA ILE A 629 33.60 3.32 14.57
C ILE A 629 33.37 4.29 13.40
N ILE A 630 32.19 4.23 12.74
CA ILE A 630 31.87 5.05 11.56
C ILE A 630 31.70 6.53 11.91
N LYS A 631 31.33 6.86 13.16
CA LYS A 631 31.20 8.23 13.70
C LYS A 631 30.28 9.12 12.85
N ARG A 632 29.04 8.67 12.61
CA ARG A 632 28.10 9.40 11.76
C ARG A 632 27.48 10.59 12.52
N PRO A 633 27.41 11.79 11.92
CA PRO A 633 26.71 12.93 12.52
C PRO A 633 25.24 12.63 12.81
N GLY A 634 24.73 13.09 13.96
CA GLY A 634 23.33 12.91 14.35
C GLY A 634 23.03 11.63 15.15
N GLU A 635 24.00 10.75 15.36
CA GLU A 635 23.88 9.61 16.27
C GLU A 635 23.85 10.07 17.72
N ILE A 636 23.02 9.43 18.54
CA ILE A 636 22.90 9.67 19.97
C ILE A 636 23.01 8.33 20.69
N TYR A 637 23.94 8.24 21.64
CA TYR A 637 24.09 7.09 22.52
C TYR A 637 23.61 7.47 23.91
N VAL A 638 22.72 6.67 24.49
CA VAL A 638 22.32 6.79 25.89
C VAL A 638 22.89 5.59 26.63
N VAL A 639 23.79 5.88 27.57
CA VAL A 639 24.48 4.90 28.40
C VAL A 639 23.87 4.97 29.79
N VAL A 640 23.34 3.84 30.26
CA VAL A 640 22.74 3.72 31.58
C VAL A 640 23.66 2.90 32.47
N LYS A 641 24.03 3.47 33.61
CA LYS A 641 24.82 2.80 34.64
C LYS A 641 24.00 2.56 35.90
N PHE A 642 24.33 1.49 36.62
CA PHE A 642 23.77 1.19 37.93
C PHE A 642 24.93 0.84 38.86
N ARG A 643 25.11 1.61 39.95
CA ARG A 643 26.25 1.48 40.87
C ARG A 643 27.61 1.59 40.13
N GLY A 644 27.70 2.51 39.17
CA GLY A 644 28.89 2.74 38.36
C GLY A 644 29.15 1.75 37.21
N GLU A 645 28.39 0.65 37.09
CA GLU A 645 28.53 -0.32 36.00
C GLU A 645 27.55 -0.01 34.86
N THR A 646 28.02 -0.02 33.61
CA THR A 646 27.14 0.14 32.44
C THR A 646 26.24 -1.09 32.28
N VAL A 647 24.92 -0.88 32.32
CA VAL A 647 23.92 -1.95 32.31
C VAL A 647 22.98 -1.91 31.10
N ALA A 648 22.85 -0.76 30.41
CA ALA A 648 22.15 -0.66 29.14
C ALA A 648 22.73 0.43 28.22
N ILE A 649 22.66 0.20 26.92
CA ILE A 649 23.12 1.12 25.88
C ILE A 649 22.03 1.21 24.82
N VAL A 650 21.60 2.43 24.50
CA VAL A 650 20.67 2.72 23.42
C VAL A 650 21.35 3.57 22.36
N LEU A 651 21.20 3.20 21.10
CA LEU A 651 21.61 3.98 19.94
C LEU A 651 20.38 4.53 19.23
N ALA A 652 20.40 5.83 18.96
CA ALA A 652 19.43 6.53 18.14
C ALA A 652 20.11 7.33 17.01
N ASP A 653 19.40 7.59 15.92
CA ASP A 653 19.91 8.31 14.75
C ASP A 653 18.86 9.33 14.23
N ARG A 654 19.30 10.56 13.96
CA ARG A 654 18.49 11.68 13.42
C ARG A 654 18.42 11.67 11.88
N PHE A 655 18.23 10.48 11.32
CA PHE A 655 18.46 10.15 9.90
C PHE A 655 17.71 11.01 8.87
N ASN A 656 16.43 11.34 9.12
CA ASN A 656 15.56 12.00 8.14
C ASN A 656 15.31 13.50 8.42
N ASN A 657 15.30 13.89 9.69
CA ASN A 657 14.90 15.23 10.13
C ASN A 657 15.31 15.43 11.60
N ARG A 658 15.62 16.67 12.02
CA ARG A 658 15.83 16.98 13.45
C ARG A 658 14.59 16.63 14.31
N ASN A 659 13.41 16.60 13.70
CA ASN A 659 12.14 16.39 14.40
C ASN A 659 11.70 14.92 14.52
N GLN A 660 12.36 13.97 13.84
CA GLN A 660 12.00 12.54 13.87
C GLN A 660 13.26 11.70 14.05
N VAL A 661 13.31 10.94 15.13
CA VAL A 661 14.51 10.21 15.53
C VAL A 661 14.19 8.72 15.60
N GLU A 662 15.05 7.91 15.00
CA GLU A 662 14.96 6.46 15.07
C GLU A 662 15.77 5.96 16.27
N LEU A 663 15.21 5.06 17.07
CA LEU A 663 15.92 4.18 17.98
C LEU A 663 16.37 2.95 17.20
N VAL A 664 17.64 2.98 16.80
CA VAL A 664 18.25 2.01 15.88
C VAL A 664 18.53 0.69 16.59
N ALA A 665 19.02 0.75 17.83
CA ALA A 665 19.47 -0.42 18.56
C ALA A 665 19.39 -0.19 20.08
N SER A 666 19.17 -1.27 20.84
CA SER A 666 19.16 -1.26 22.29
C SER A 666 19.78 -2.56 22.82
N ALA A 667 20.92 -2.45 23.51
CA ALA A 667 21.60 -3.55 24.16
C ALA A 667 21.48 -3.43 25.69
N THR A 668 21.43 -4.57 26.38
CA THR A 668 21.47 -4.66 27.85
C THR A 668 22.64 -5.57 28.21
N LEU A 669 23.20 -5.41 29.41
CA LEU A 669 24.26 -6.26 29.92
C LEU A 669 23.90 -7.75 29.69
N PRO A 670 24.74 -8.54 28.99
CA PRO A 670 24.36 -9.88 28.54
C PRO A 670 23.90 -10.79 29.68
N ASP A 671 24.56 -10.76 30.83
CA ASP A 671 24.22 -11.60 31.98
C ASP A 671 22.78 -11.36 32.48
N TYR A 672 22.23 -10.13 32.37
CA TYR A 672 20.85 -9.81 32.76
C TYR A 672 19.79 -10.27 31.75
N VAL A 673 20.22 -10.57 30.52
CA VAL A 673 19.35 -11.07 29.45
C VAL A 673 19.41 -12.60 29.39
N LEU A 674 20.62 -13.16 29.45
CA LEU A 674 20.88 -14.60 29.36
C LEU A 674 20.51 -15.34 30.64
N SER A 675 20.55 -14.69 31.80
CA SER A 675 20.16 -15.27 33.10
C SER A 675 19.11 -14.40 33.80
N PRO A 676 17.89 -14.33 33.25
CA PRO A 676 16.89 -13.32 33.63
C PRO A 676 16.41 -13.39 35.09
N ASN A 677 16.58 -14.53 35.76
CA ASN A 677 16.08 -14.78 37.12
C ASN A 677 17.23 -14.91 38.14
N ARG A 678 18.48 -14.65 37.74
CA ARG A 678 19.64 -14.76 38.63
C ARG A 678 19.65 -13.58 39.61
N ASP A 679 19.96 -13.86 40.87
CA ASP A 679 20.14 -12.83 41.88
C ASP A 679 21.19 -11.78 41.46
N GLY A 680 20.88 -10.52 41.74
CA GLY A 680 21.65 -9.36 41.28
C GLY A 680 21.29 -8.87 39.87
N THR A 681 20.39 -9.55 39.15
CA THR A 681 19.90 -9.07 37.83
C THR A 681 19.14 -7.77 37.98
N VAL A 682 19.56 -6.75 37.23
CA VAL A 682 18.91 -5.42 37.24
C VAL A 682 17.88 -5.33 36.11
N ARG A 683 16.69 -4.86 36.44
CA ARG A 683 15.58 -4.59 35.52
C ARG A 683 15.25 -3.10 35.50
N GLY A 684 14.72 -2.64 34.37
CA GLY A 684 14.35 -1.24 34.15
C GLY A 684 15.40 -0.39 33.46
N ALA A 685 16.64 -0.87 33.29
CA ALA A 685 17.71 -0.09 32.65
C ALA A 685 17.39 0.32 31.20
N GLY A 686 16.84 -0.59 30.38
CA GLY A 686 16.40 -0.27 29.02
C GLY A 686 15.23 0.73 28.99
N THR A 687 14.29 0.63 29.93
CA THR A 687 13.20 1.61 30.11
C THR A 687 13.76 2.99 30.46
N ALA A 688 14.70 3.05 31.41
CA ALA A 688 15.37 4.29 31.81
C ALA A 688 16.12 4.93 30.64
N ALA A 689 16.84 4.13 29.83
CA ALA A 689 17.56 4.60 28.65
C ALA A 689 16.61 5.27 27.63
N VAL A 690 15.48 4.63 27.33
CA VAL A 690 14.52 5.14 26.35
C VAL A 690 13.77 6.36 26.87
N ILE A 691 13.42 6.41 28.16
CA ILE A 691 12.80 7.59 28.79
C ILE A 691 13.76 8.78 28.78
N ALA A 692 15.03 8.58 29.09
CA ALA A 692 16.03 9.64 29.04
C ALA A 692 16.30 10.12 27.62
N LEU A 693 16.33 9.20 26.65
CA LEU A 693 16.41 9.57 25.23
C LEU A 693 15.20 10.42 24.83
N ALA A 694 13.98 10.00 25.19
CA ALA A 694 12.76 10.73 24.87
C ALA A 694 12.76 12.14 25.48
N GLN A 695 13.17 12.28 26.74
CA GLN A 695 13.33 13.59 27.39
C GLN A 695 14.36 14.46 26.66
N TYR A 696 15.55 13.93 26.41
CA TYR A 696 16.60 14.64 25.68
C TYR A 696 16.12 15.13 24.31
N LEU A 697 15.40 14.27 23.58
CA LEU A 697 14.86 14.62 22.27
C LEU A 697 13.74 15.66 22.35
N GLN A 698 12.88 15.59 23.36
CA GLN A 698 11.83 16.58 23.62
C GLN A 698 12.45 17.97 23.89
N GLU A 699 13.51 18.04 24.70
CA GLU A 699 14.26 19.28 24.99
C GLU A 699 14.96 19.85 23.74
N GLN A 700 15.38 18.98 22.82
CA GLN A 700 15.98 19.37 21.54
C GLN A 700 14.94 19.72 20.46
N GLY A 701 13.65 19.72 20.80
CA GLY A 701 12.55 20.10 19.90
C GLY A 701 12.17 19.02 18.88
N ALA A 702 12.46 17.74 19.16
CA ALA A 702 11.99 16.64 18.33
C ALA A 702 10.52 16.30 18.62
N ASN A 703 9.80 15.85 17.59
CA ASN A 703 8.37 15.54 17.67
C ASN A 703 8.11 14.04 17.89
N THR A 704 8.97 13.17 17.36
CA THR A 704 8.73 11.72 17.35
C THR A 704 10.01 10.93 17.57
N LEU A 705 9.92 9.88 18.39
CA LEU A 705 10.93 8.83 18.53
C LEU A 705 10.32 7.49 18.08
N PHE A 706 10.89 6.82 17.09
CA PHE A 706 10.37 5.54 16.58
C PHE A 706 11.39 4.41 16.66
N SER A 707 10.99 3.14 16.59
CA SER A 707 11.85 1.96 16.72
C SER A 707 11.30 0.80 15.92
N GLU A 708 12.14 0.11 15.16
CA GLU A 708 11.83 -1.22 14.66
C GLU A 708 12.13 -2.24 15.78
N VAL A 709 11.18 -3.10 16.12
CA VAL A 709 11.26 -3.98 17.30
C VAL A 709 11.38 -5.43 16.86
N ILE A 710 12.37 -6.12 17.44
CA ILE A 710 12.96 -7.37 16.93
C ILE A 710 12.94 -8.53 17.93
N SER A 711 12.43 -8.30 19.14
CA SER A 711 12.35 -9.33 20.18
C SER A 711 11.23 -8.99 21.16
N GLN A 712 10.64 -10.01 21.78
CA GLN A 712 9.59 -9.82 22.78
C GLN A 712 10.04 -8.96 23.99
N PRO A 713 11.27 -9.10 24.53
CA PRO A 713 11.76 -8.20 25.57
C PRO A 713 11.83 -6.74 25.11
N SER A 714 12.28 -6.49 23.88
CA SER A 714 12.33 -5.13 23.30
C SER A 714 10.92 -4.55 23.14
N ALA A 715 9.96 -5.34 22.63
CA ALA A 715 8.56 -4.94 22.51
C ALA A 715 7.95 -4.54 23.86
N ARG A 716 8.19 -5.35 24.90
CA ARG A 716 7.73 -5.06 26.27
C ARG A 716 8.32 -3.78 26.83
N VAL A 717 9.60 -3.51 26.57
CA VAL A 717 10.23 -2.24 26.98
C VAL A 717 9.58 -1.06 26.27
N LYS A 718 9.33 -1.16 24.96
CA LYS A 718 8.69 -0.10 24.15
C LYS A 718 7.25 0.17 24.57
N GLN A 719 6.45 -0.86 24.82
CA GLN A 719 5.11 -0.68 25.36
C GLN A 719 5.12 0.00 26.74
N LYS A 720 6.04 -0.39 27.63
CA LYS A 720 6.15 0.20 28.99
C LYS A 720 6.46 1.70 28.99
N VAL A 721 7.24 2.16 28.02
CA VAL A 721 7.61 3.59 27.89
C VAL A 721 6.60 4.40 27.07
N GLY A 722 5.47 3.80 26.69
CA GLY A 722 4.40 4.48 25.98
C GLY A 722 4.61 4.57 24.46
N PHE A 723 5.50 3.76 23.88
CA PHE A 723 5.51 3.63 22.42
C PHE A 723 4.25 2.88 22.01
N ASN A 724 3.54 3.44 21.05
CA ASN A 724 2.46 2.75 20.39
C ASN A 724 3.06 1.93 19.25
N PHE A 725 2.67 0.66 19.15
CA PHE A 725 2.97 -0.10 17.95
C PHE A 725 2.30 0.61 16.76
N LYS A 726 3.12 1.00 15.79
CA LYS A 726 2.69 1.54 14.51
C LYS A 726 2.73 0.43 13.48
N SER A 727 1.55 -0.16 13.29
CA SER A 727 1.29 -1.10 12.22
C SER A 727 1.10 -0.43 10.84
N GLY A 728 1.73 0.73 10.61
CA GLY A 728 1.57 1.50 9.37
C GLY A 728 2.75 2.40 9.07
N PHE A 729 3.37 2.15 7.92
CA PHE A 729 4.20 3.08 7.15
C PHE A 729 3.31 3.73 6.08
#